data_AF-A0A0D7A6U1-F1
#
_entry.id   AF-A0A0D7A6U1-F1
#
_cell.length_a   1.000
_cell.length_b   1.000
_cell.length_c   1.000
_cell.angle_alpha   90.00
_cell.angle_beta   90.00
_cell.angle_gamma   90.00
#
_symmetry.space_group_name_H-M   'P 1'
#
loop_
_entity.id
_entity.type
_entity.pdbx_description
1 polymer ?
#
loop_
_entity_poly.entity_id
_entity_poly.type
_entity_poly.pdbx_seq_one_letter_code
_entity_poly.pdbx_strand_id
1 'polypeptide(L)'
;MDVVKAIETYVNKMVSEPSAMKVLLLDSHTTPIVSLASTQSTLLAHQVYLTDRIDNKTRDRMAHMKCVCFLQNSEDSLAALQTELREPKYGEYYLYFSNVLSKTAIERLAEDDEYEVVREVQEYFADYAPLLPCLFSLSHTPTVDLPLYGAHANSWDSAALERAVQGLSAVLLSLKKKPVIRYERMSGMAKKLAAEVQHRIRAEPGLFDFRHTQVAPLLLILDRRNDPVTPLLSQWTYQAMVHEFLGINNGRVDLRTVPGIRPELAEVTLTVSTDPFFQAHYLATFGDLGQSLRDYVQSYQTRSLAQSPSAITSIADMKHFVEEYPEFRKLGGNVSKHVALVGELSRLVERDKLLDVGEVEQGLATSAGADYRSVQEIIKDATVSSWHKLRIIMLFALRYQKTQTANIASLINLALDNGVSREDARLVYLLLNIAGTDQRQDDLFSTESLLAKGRQALKGLKGVENVYTQHRPHLSGILEDLLRGRLKEGSYPFLESPGPNAGLQRPQDIILFMIGGTTYEEARTVALFNQDPAAASNGAIASNTAGGTRILLGGSCVHNSSSYIEMLRAAGKSFPASVFEPPPESASNAPALNLQLGSVNTTDDVKVKTKTGALLSIFAASIIMAFTLMEFFDYRRVYIDTSVNVDRSRGEKMTVRMNVTFPRVPCYLLSIDVMDISGETQRDVKANMVKTRLDSNGNRIKGAKSSDMRNEVDKMQDELGADYCGSCYGGIEPPSGCCNTCEEVRTAYINRGWSFTNPEAVEQCKSEGWADKLKDQSNEGCNVAGRLRVNKVIGNIHMSPGRSFQSGGRNVYDLVPYLRDDGNRHDFSHIIHELRFQGDDDYNYQKARAGDEMRKRMGIDRSPLDGSEAKTDKAQYMFQYFLKVVSTQFRTLDGKVINTQQYSSTSFERDLTQGGQGSTAQNVLIQHGVAGVPGAFFNFEISPIQLVHAEYRQSFAHFVTSTCAIVGGVLTVAALIDGMLFVTQRAFKHSGRVQLNGSSMYGGSTKAI
;
A
#
# COMPACT_ATOMS: atom_id res chain seq x y z
N MET A 1 -14.43 -17.57 14.84
CA MET A 1 -13.09 -18.14 15.02
C MET A 1 -12.10 -17.35 14.16
N ASP A 2 -12.12 -16.03 14.28
CA ASP A 2 -11.23 -15.13 13.56
C ASP A 2 -10.75 -14.12 14.60
N VAL A 3 -9.50 -14.25 15.03
CA VAL A 3 -8.94 -13.47 16.13
C VAL A 3 -8.63 -12.03 15.70
N VAL A 4 -8.29 -11.81 14.43
CA VAL A 4 -8.02 -10.47 13.89
C VAL A 4 -9.29 -9.64 13.93
N LYS A 5 -10.40 -10.19 13.42
CA LYS A 5 -11.70 -9.50 13.45
C LYS A 5 -12.24 -9.26 14.86
N ALA A 6 -11.96 -10.17 15.80
CA ALA A 6 -12.38 -10.00 17.18
C ALA A 6 -11.70 -8.77 17.81
N ILE A 7 -10.38 -8.63 17.65
CA ILE A 7 -9.63 -7.48 18.14
C ILE A 7 -9.98 -6.21 17.37
N GLU A 8 -10.11 -6.26 16.04
CA GLU A 8 -10.58 -5.12 15.22
C GLU A 8 -11.93 -4.59 15.73
N THR A 9 -12.85 -5.49 16.09
CA THR A 9 -14.16 -5.10 16.63
C THR A 9 -14.03 -4.39 17.97
N TYR A 10 -13.13 -4.83 18.85
CA TYR A 10 -12.87 -4.14 20.12
C TYR A 10 -12.21 -2.78 19.90
N VAL A 11 -11.18 -2.70 19.06
CA VAL A 11 -10.50 -1.43 18.74
C VAL A 11 -11.48 -0.43 18.14
N ASN A 12 -12.31 -0.85 17.17
CA ASN A 12 -13.31 0.01 16.56
C ASN A 12 -14.34 0.51 17.58
N LYS A 13 -14.77 -0.33 18.52
CA LYS A 13 -15.67 0.11 19.60
C LYS A 13 -15.02 1.15 20.50
N MET A 14 -13.82 0.88 21.02
CA MET A 14 -13.05 1.79 21.88
C MET A 14 -12.88 3.18 21.23
N VAL A 15 -12.58 3.23 19.94
CA VAL A 15 -12.39 4.52 19.25
C VAL A 15 -13.70 5.16 18.81
N SER A 16 -14.81 4.41 18.69
CA SER A 16 -16.11 4.94 18.25
C SER A 16 -16.92 5.64 19.35
N GLU A 17 -16.74 5.26 20.61
CA GLU A 17 -17.54 5.77 21.74
C GLU A 17 -17.39 7.29 21.94
N PRO A 18 -16.17 7.87 21.99
CA PRO A 18 -16.02 9.33 22.12
C PRO A 18 -16.25 10.03 20.77
N SER A 19 -17.14 11.02 20.68
CA SER A 19 -17.46 11.75 19.42
C SER A 19 -16.69 13.07 19.25
N ALA A 20 -15.37 13.07 19.48
CA ALA A 20 -14.51 14.26 19.35
C ALA A 20 -13.07 13.92 18.92
N MET A 21 -12.19 14.92 18.86
CA MET A 21 -10.77 14.71 18.62
C MET A 21 -10.14 13.89 19.75
N LYS A 22 -9.49 12.79 19.39
CA LYS A 22 -8.99 11.77 20.32
C LYS A 22 -7.47 11.61 20.27
N VAL A 23 -6.90 11.31 21.43
CA VAL A 23 -5.57 10.73 21.60
C VAL A 23 -5.73 9.30 22.08
N LEU A 24 -5.02 8.36 21.46
CA LEU A 24 -4.97 6.97 21.89
C LEU A 24 -3.68 6.73 22.68
N LEU A 25 -3.80 6.45 23.98
CA LEU A 25 -2.71 6.05 24.85
C LEU A 25 -2.64 4.52 24.97
N LEU A 26 -1.47 3.97 24.69
CA LEU A 26 -1.18 2.53 24.75
C LEU A 26 -0.01 2.27 25.70
N ASP A 27 0.22 1.02 26.09
CA ASP A 27 1.44 0.60 26.77
C ASP A 27 2.31 -0.29 25.87
N SER A 28 3.41 -0.80 26.42
CA SER A 28 4.35 -1.66 25.68
C SER A 28 3.70 -2.96 25.17
N HIS A 29 2.66 -3.45 25.85
CA HIS A 29 1.99 -4.71 25.56
C HIS A 29 0.82 -4.53 24.59
N THR A 30 0.00 -3.50 24.78
CA THR A 30 -1.16 -3.21 23.92
C THR A 30 -0.78 -2.56 22.61
N THR A 31 0.35 -1.85 22.53
CA THR A 31 0.84 -1.22 21.29
C THR A 31 0.97 -2.23 20.13
N PRO A 32 1.67 -3.38 20.28
CA PRO A 32 1.70 -4.43 19.27
C PRO A 32 0.32 -4.96 18.86
N ILE A 33 -0.59 -5.13 19.82
CA ILE A 33 -1.93 -5.70 19.59
C ILE A 33 -2.75 -4.79 18.69
N VAL A 34 -2.79 -3.48 19.01
CA VAL A 34 -3.48 -2.48 18.18
C VAL A 34 -2.80 -2.32 16.83
N SER A 35 -1.46 -2.35 16.77
CA SER A 35 -0.70 -2.21 15.53
C SER A 35 -0.96 -3.33 14.53
N LEU A 36 -1.23 -4.55 15.01
CA LEU A 36 -1.55 -5.71 14.17
C LEU A 36 -3.01 -5.72 13.71
N ALA A 37 -3.92 -5.17 14.51
CA ALA A 37 -5.35 -5.18 14.23
C ALA A 37 -5.83 -3.96 13.43
N SER A 38 -5.25 -2.78 13.62
CA SER A 38 -5.73 -1.54 13.00
C SER A 38 -4.62 -0.73 12.37
N THR A 39 -4.94 -0.04 11.28
CA THR A 39 -3.99 0.87 10.60
C THR A 39 -4.15 2.29 11.10
N GLN A 40 -3.11 3.11 10.98
CA GLN A 40 -3.19 4.53 11.31
C GLN A 40 -4.29 5.26 10.52
N SER A 41 -4.52 4.87 9.26
CA SER A 41 -5.63 5.39 8.44
C SER A 41 -7.00 5.07 9.04
N THR A 42 -7.18 3.86 9.57
CA THR A 42 -8.42 3.44 10.24
C THR A 42 -8.65 4.22 11.54
N LEU A 43 -7.59 4.43 12.33
CA LEU A 43 -7.65 5.23 13.55
C LEU A 43 -7.98 6.70 13.25
N LEU A 44 -7.36 7.28 12.21
CA LEU A 44 -7.61 8.65 11.77
C LEU A 44 -9.05 8.85 11.27
N ALA A 45 -9.61 7.85 10.58
CA ALA A 45 -11.02 7.87 10.16
C ALA A 45 -11.99 7.96 11.35
N HIS A 46 -11.58 7.47 12.53
CA HIS A 46 -12.31 7.59 13.78
C HIS A 46 -11.86 8.79 14.63
N GLN A 47 -11.25 9.80 14.03
CA GLN A 47 -10.80 11.05 14.68
C GLN A 47 -9.74 10.85 15.77
N VAL A 48 -8.98 9.75 15.71
CA VAL A 48 -7.77 9.56 16.52
C VAL A 48 -6.60 10.20 15.78
N TYR A 49 -6.16 11.37 16.25
CA TYR A 49 -5.11 12.15 15.57
C TYR A 49 -3.71 11.82 16.09
N LEU A 50 -3.62 11.43 17.36
CA LEU A 50 -2.36 11.13 18.02
C LEU A 50 -2.44 9.76 18.68
N THR A 51 -1.36 9.00 18.52
CA THR A 51 -1.14 7.72 19.21
C THR A 51 0.17 7.86 19.96
N ASP A 52 0.15 7.68 21.28
CA ASP A 52 1.35 7.77 22.12
C ASP A 52 1.33 6.66 23.17
N ARG A 53 2.44 6.49 23.87
CA ARG A 53 2.54 5.54 24.96
C ARG A 53 2.38 6.22 26.31
N ILE A 54 1.76 5.53 27.26
CA ILE A 54 1.52 6.06 28.61
C ILE A 54 2.82 6.30 29.39
N ASP A 55 3.85 5.48 29.13
CA ASP A 55 5.18 5.59 29.74
C ASP A 55 6.00 6.78 29.21
N ASN A 56 5.56 7.41 28.11
CA ASN A 56 6.17 8.64 27.62
C ASN A 56 5.86 9.81 28.56
N LYS A 57 6.87 10.22 29.35
CA LYS A 57 6.74 11.35 30.28
C LYS A 57 6.73 12.72 29.59
N THR A 58 7.25 12.80 28.36
CA THR A 58 7.39 14.06 27.59
C THR A 58 6.14 14.49 26.83
N ARG A 59 4.97 13.89 27.13
CA ARG A 59 3.69 14.26 26.51
C ARG A 59 3.26 15.69 26.86
N ASP A 60 2.86 16.46 25.84
CA ASP A 60 2.33 17.81 25.98
C ASP A 60 0.90 17.83 26.56
N ARG A 61 0.56 18.89 27.29
CA ARG A 61 -0.78 19.08 27.85
C ARG A 61 -1.75 19.57 26.75
N MET A 62 -2.80 18.79 26.49
CA MET A 62 -3.79 19.05 25.44
C MET A 62 -5.22 18.85 25.99
N ALA A 63 -5.67 19.75 26.86
CA ALA A 63 -6.95 19.64 27.56
C ALA A 63 -8.21 19.63 26.65
N HIS A 64 -8.09 20.06 25.38
CA HIS A 64 -9.19 20.05 24.41
C HIS A 64 -9.40 18.67 23.74
N MET A 65 -8.48 17.72 23.96
CA MET A 65 -8.53 16.38 23.41
C MET A 65 -9.12 15.40 24.42
N LYS A 66 -9.84 14.39 23.92
CA LYS A 66 -10.28 13.24 24.71
C LYS A 66 -9.23 12.13 24.64
N CYS A 67 -8.97 11.46 25.75
CA CYS A 67 -7.99 10.39 25.84
C CYS A 67 -8.66 9.03 25.91
N VAL A 68 -8.35 8.16 24.96
CA VAL A 68 -8.71 6.74 24.97
C VAL A 68 -7.48 5.98 25.45
N CYS A 69 -7.51 5.41 26.65
CA CYS A 69 -6.42 4.60 27.18
C CYS A 69 -6.75 3.12 26.98
N PHE A 70 -5.90 2.38 26.28
CA PHE A 70 -6.01 0.93 26.20
C PHE A 70 -4.75 0.28 26.77
N LEU A 71 -4.87 -0.30 27.96
CA LEU A 71 -3.74 -0.72 28.80
C LEU A 71 -3.88 -2.17 29.28
N GLN A 72 -2.75 -2.80 29.54
CA GLN A 72 -2.67 -4.07 30.25
C GLN A 72 -2.92 -3.85 31.75
N ASN A 73 -3.55 -4.84 32.41
CA ASN A 73 -3.63 -4.90 33.87
C ASN A 73 -2.27 -5.31 34.48
N SER A 74 -1.28 -4.43 34.41
CA SER A 74 0.05 -4.56 35.00
C SER A 74 0.29 -3.43 36.00
N GLU A 75 1.02 -3.69 37.09
CA GLU A 75 1.35 -2.64 38.08
C GLU A 75 2.10 -1.47 37.44
N ASP A 76 2.94 -1.71 36.41
CA ASP A 76 3.64 -0.63 35.70
C ASP A 76 2.67 0.28 34.93
N SER A 77 1.71 -0.30 34.21
CA SER A 77 0.69 0.44 33.47
C SER A 77 -0.29 1.15 34.41
N LEU A 78 -0.66 0.51 35.52
CA LEU A 78 -1.49 1.12 36.56
C LEU A 78 -0.78 2.28 37.25
N ALA A 79 0.49 2.15 37.64
CA ALA A 79 1.25 3.23 38.25
C ALA A 79 1.45 4.42 37.29
N ALA A 80 1.68 4.15 36.01
CA ALA A 80 1.74 5.19 34.97
C ALA A 80 0.39 5.91 34.82
N LEU A 81 -0.72 5.18 34.88
CA LEU A 81 -2.07 5.74 34.84
C LEU A 81 -2.40 6.54 36.11
N GLN A 82 -2.03 6.08 37.29
CA GLN A 82 -2.18 6.84 38.54
C GLN A 82 -1.45 8.18 38.46
N THR A 83 -0.22 8.17 37.92
CA THR A 83 0.56 9.41 37.71
C THR A 83 -0.13 10.34 36.72
N GLU A 84 -0.74 9.79 35.66
CA GLU A 84 -1.50 10.56 34.67
C GLU A 84 -2.79 11.16 35.25
N LEU A 85 -3.52 10.43 36.09
CA LEU A 85 -4.78 10.90 36.69
C LEU A 85 -4.55 11.98 37.76
N ARG A 86 -3.44 11.93 38.49
CA ARG A 86 -3.02 12.99 39.42
C ARG A 86 -2.69 14.31 38.72
N GLU A 87 -2.17 14.26 37.51
CA GLU A 87 -1.84 15.43 36.70
C GLU A 87 -2.39 15.29 35.27
N PRO A 88 -3.72 15.42 35.07
CA PRO A 88 -4.35 15.08 33.81
C PRO A 88 -3.92 16.02 32.69
N LYS A 89 -3.36 15.42 31.63
CA LYS A 89 -2.90 16.11 30.42
C LYS A 89 -4.03 16.38 29.43
N TYR A 90 -5.09 15.59 29.48
CA TYR A 90 -6.23 15.65 28.57
C TYR A 90 -7.52 16.02 29.31
N GLY A 91 -8.57 16.36 28.56
CA GLY A 91 -9.83 16.85 29.17
C GLY A 91 -10.71 15.76 29.75
N GLU A 92 -10.74 14.58 29.11
CA GLU A 92 -11.57 13.43 29.52
C GLU A 92 -10.82 12.13 29.23
N TYR A 93 -11.01 11.12 30.08
CA TYR A 93 -10.35 9.81 29.97
C TYR A 93 -11.38 8.69 29.85
N TYR A 94 -11.17 7.81 28.86
CA TYR A 94 -11.88 6.57 28.66
C TYR A 94 -10.88 5.44 28.88
N LEU A 95 -11.06 4.67 29.95
CA LEU A 95 -10.11 3.66 30.39
C LEU A 95 -10.58 2.27 29.95
N TYR A 96 -9.79 1.64 29.09
CA TYR A 96 -10.02 0.30 28.58
C TYR A 96 -8.88 -0.61 29.01
N PHE A 97 -9.21 -1.73 29.65
CA PHE A 97 -8.22 -2.71 30.11
C PHE A 97 -8.27 -4.00 29.28
N SER A 98 -7.09 -4.59 29.00
CA SER A 98 -6.96 -5.81 28.19
C SER A 98 -7.53 -7.07 28.86
N ASN A 99 -7.68 -7.06 30.18
CA ASN A 99 -8.12 -8.20 30.99
C ASN A 99 -8.89 -7.74 32.24
N VAL A 100 -9.38 -8.70 33.03
CA VAL A 100 -10.16 -8.43 34.26
C VAL A 100 -9.34 -7.59 35.24
N LEU A 101 -9.95 -6.53 35.76
CA LEU A 101 -9.36 -5.62 36.74
C LEU A 101 -9.82 -6.00 38.16
N SER A 102 -8.93 -5.90 39.15
CA SER A 102 -9.31 -6.15 40.54
C SER A 102 -10.08 -4.95 41.13
N LYS A 103 -10.99 -5.22 42.07
CA LYS A 103 -11.72 -4.15 42.78
C LYS A 103 -10.78 -3.16 43.48
N THR A 104 -9.69 -3.67 44.04
CA THR A 104 -8.66 -2.84 44.70
C THR A 104 -7.94 -1.93 43.71
N ALA A 105 -7.69 -2.37 42.48
CA ALA A 105 -7.10 -1.51 41.45
C ALA A 105 -8.08 -0.42 41.00
N ILE A 106 -9.38 -0.73 40.90
CA ILE A 106 -10.43 0.26 40.59
C ILE A 106 -10.52 1.31 41.70
N GLU A 107 -10.53 0.89 42.97
CA GLU A 107 -10.55 1.79 44.13
C GLU A 107 -9.32 2.71 44.14
N ARG A 108 -8.12 2.18 43.89
CA ARG A 108 -6.88 2.97 43.77
C ARG A 108 -6.95 4.01 42.66
N LEU A 109 -7.47 3.66 41.48
CA LEU A 109 -7.61 4.61 40.37
C LEU A 109 -8.66 5.69 40.66
N ALA A 110 -9.73 5.33 41.37
CA ALA A 110 -10.77 6.27 41.78
C ALA A 110 -10.27 7.28 42.83
N GLU A 111 -9.39 6.85 43.75
CA GLU A 111 -8.74 7.75 44.71
C GLU A 111 -7.82 8.77 44.05
N ASP A 112 -7.13 8.39 42.96
CA ASP A 112 -6.18 9.26 42.25
C ASP A 112 -6.86 10.20 41.21
N ASP A 113 -8.13 9.99 40.84
CA ASP A 113 -8.90 10.84 39.93
C ASP A 113 -9.53 12.06 40.65
N GLU A 114 -8.69 12.89 41.26
CA GLU A 114 -9.13 14.09 42.00
C GLU A 114 -9.87 15.12 41.12
N TYR A 115 -9.66 15.09 39.81
CA TYR A 115 -10.24 16.02 38.84
C TYR A 115 -11.50 15.48 38.15
N GLU A 116 -11.95 14.27 38.50
CA GLU A 116 -13.15 13.61 37.95
C GLU A 116 -13.15 13.57 36.41
N VAL A 117 -11.98 13.31 35.82
CA VAL A 117 -11.79 13.32 34.36
C VAL A 117 -12.13 11.97 33.72
N VAL A 118 -12.18 10.89 34.50
CA VAL A 118 -12.54 9.56 33.99
C VAL A 118 -14.04 9.49 33.73
N ARG A 119 -14.41 9.19 32.49
CA ARG A 119 -15.83 9.06 32.07
C ARG A 119 -16.31 7.63 32.05
N GLU A 120 -15.41 6.70 31.77
CA GLU A 120 -15.76 5.32 31.49
C GLU A 120 -14.60 4.39 31.80
N VAL A 121 -14.92 3.24 32.40
CA VAL A 121 -13.98 2.14 32.65
C VAL A 121 -14.61 0.86 32.12
N GLN A 122 -13.98 0.25 31.12
CA GLN A 122 -14.45 -0.99 30.51
C GLN A 122 -13.32 -2.01 30.36
N GLU A 123 -13.69 -3.29 30.35
CA GLU A 123 -12.78 -4.41 30.11
C GLU A 123 -12.99 -4.93 28.68
N TYR A 124 -11.97 -4.79 27.84
CA TYR A 124 -11.94 -5.37 26.50
C TYR A 124 -10.88 -6.45 26.45
N PHE A 125 -11.31 -7.72 26.33
CA PHE A 125 -10.48 -8.92 26.37
C PHE A 125 -9.58 -9.12 25.13
N ALA A 126 -8.76 -8.11 24.85
CA ALA A 126 -7.82 -8.01 23.74
C ALA A 126 -6.38 -8.17 24.25
N ASP A 127 -6.08 -9.31 24.87
CA ASP A 127 -4.82 -9.56 25.60
C ASP A 127 -3.85 -10.50 24.85
N TYR A 128 -3.93 -10.53 23.52
CA TYR A 128 -3.12 -11.36 22.64
C TYR A 128 -2.87 -10.66 21.31
N ALA A 129 -1.75 -10.97 20.66
CA ALA A 129 -1.39 -10.46 19.34
C ALA A 129 -2.07 -11.27 18.22
N PRO A 130 -2.95 -10.65 17.40
CA PRO A 130 -3.63 -11.34 16.31
C PRO A 130 -2.75 -11.34 15.05
N LEU A 131 -1.97 -12.40 14.83
CA LEU A 131 -1.00 -12.45 13.71
C LEU A 131 -1.66 -12.84 12.37
N LEU A 132 -2.54 -13.85 12.40
CA LEU A 132 -3.35 -14.28 11.26
C LEU A 132 -4.77 -14.58 11.75
N PRO A 133 -5.78 -14.66 10.86
CA PRO A 133 -7.14 -15.05 11.26
C PRO A 133 -7.20 -16.37 12.07
N CYS A 134 -6.29 -17.30 11.79
CA CYS A 134 -6.16 -18.59 12.48
C CYS A 134 -4.89 -18.72 13.36
N LEU A 135 -4.17 -17.63 13.64
CA LEU A 135 -2.96 -17.63 14.48
C LEU A 135 -2.96 -16.44 15.46
N PHE A 136 -2.83 -16.72 16.75
CA PHE A 136 -2.57 -15.72 17.78
C PHE A 136 -1.31 -16.03 18.58
N SER A 137 -0.76 -15.01 19.24
CA SER A 137 0.38 -15.15 20.14
C SER A 137 0.17 -14.37 21.43
N LEU A 138 0.66 -14.87 22.56
CA LEU A 138 0.63 -14.13 23.83
C LEU A 138 1.79 -13.13 23.97
N SER A 139 2.68 -13.07 22.97
CA SER A 139 3.88 -12.22 22.93
C SER A 139 4.84 -12.45 24.12
N HIS A 140 4.81 -13.66 24.69
CA HIS A 140 5.71 -14.09 25.74
C HIS A 140 6.85 -14.90 25.13
N THR A 141 7.88 -14.21 24.66
CA THR A 141 9.11 -14.81 24.14
C THR A 141 10.04 -15.09 25.33
N PRO A 142 10.34 -16.36 25.64
CA PRO A 142 11.11 -16.69 26.83
C PRO A 142 12.54 -16.16 26.73
N THR A 143 12.95 -15.39 27.72
CA THR A 143 14.31 -14.84 27.86
C THR A 143 14.78 -15.06 29.31
N VAL A 144 16.01 -14.68 29.63
CA VAL A 144 16.54 -14.82 31.00
C VAL A 144 15.70 -14.02 32.01
N ASP A 145 15.23 -12.84 31.61
CA ASP A 145 14.42 -11.95 32.47
C ASP A 145 12.93 -12.34 32.50
N LEU A 146 12.46 -13.10 31.50
CA LEU A 146 11.09 -13.59 31.37
C LEU A 146 11.10 -15.11 31.12
N PRO A 147 11.38 -15.92 32.16
CA PRO A 147 11.48 -17.36 32.02
C PRO A 147 10.10 -18.01 31.86
N LEU A 148 10.00 -19.00 30.97
CA LEU A 148 8.81 -19.85 30.84
C LEU A 148 8.79 -20.99 31.86
N TYR A 149 9.96 -21.61 32.05
CA TYR A 149 10.15 -22.75 32.93
C TYR A 149 10.62 -22.27 34.31
N GLY A 150 10.16 -22.97 35.36
CA GLY A 150 10.68 -22.83 36.72
C GLY A 150 12.02 -23.56 36.90
N ALA A 151 12.17 -24.28 38.01
CA ALA A 151 13.40 -25.00 38.34
C ALA A 151 13.64 -26.28 37.49
N HIS A 152 12.62 -26.78 36.79
CA HIS A 152 12.70 -27.99 35.97
C HIS A 152 11.79 -27.87 34.74
N ALA A 153 12.03 -28.71 33.72
CA ALA A 153 11.29 -28.69 32.44
C ALA A 153 9.77 -28.92 32.56
N ASN A 154 9.29 -29.54 33.64
CA ASN A 154 7.87 -29.81 33.90
C ASN A 154 7.21 -28.81 34.87
N SER A 155 7.93 -27.78 35.31
CA SER A 155 7.42 -26.75 36.22
C SER A 155 7.28 -25.41 35.51
N TRP A 156 6.13 -24.77 35.68
CA TRP A 156 5.90 -23.39 35.25
C TRP A 156 6.64 -22.39 36.13
N ASP A 157 7.12 -21.32 35.53
CA ASP A 157 7.27 -20.06 36.25
C ASP A 157 5.87 -19.49 36.63
N SER A 158 5.77 -18.87 37.80
CA SER A 158 4.50 -18.38 38.33
C SER A 158 3.89 -17.24 37.51
N ALA A 159 4.71 -16.29 37.05
CA ALA A 159 4.24 -15.16 36.25
C ALA A 159 3.89 -15.60 34.82
N ALA A 160 4.69 -16.50 34.24
CA ALA A 160 4.42 -17.07 32.91
C ALA A 160 3.10 -17.87 32.87
N LEU A 161 2.79 -18.63 33.94
CA LEU A 161 1.52 -19.35 34.05
C LEU A 161 0.32 -18.39 34.11
N GLU A 162 0.37 -17.39 34.98
CA GLU A 162 -0.72 -16.41 35.12
C GLU A 162 -0.94 -15.66 33.80
N ARG A 163 0.14 -15.24 33.13
CA ARG A 163 0.08 -14.62 31.80
C ARG A 163 -0.60 -15.52 30.76
N ALA A 164 -0.29 -16.82 30.77
CA ALA A 164 -0.89 -17.79 29.86
C ALA A 164 -2.37 -18.01 30.13
N VAL A 165 -2.78 -18.09 31.40
CA VAL A 165 -4.18 -18.19 31.81
C VAL A 165 -4.96 -16.96 31.38
N GLN A 166 -4.44 -15.75 31.69
CA GLN A 166 -5.04 -14.48 31.30
C GLN A 166 -5.24 -14.35 29.79
N GLY A 167 -4.19 -14.67 29.01
CA GLY A 167 -4.24 -14.61 27.55
C GLY A 167 -5.23 -15.61 26.95
N LEU A 168 -5.24 -16.85 27.44
CA LEU A 168 -6.21 -17.86 26.99
C LEU A 168 -7.65 -17.48 27.36
N SER A 169 -7.89 -17.02 28.57
CA SER A 169 -9.20 -16.51 28.98
C SER A 169 -9.66 -15.37 28.07
N ALA A 170 -8.77 -14.44 27.70
CA ALA A 170 -9.09 -13.37 26.77
C ALA A 170 -9.46 -13.87 25.35
N VAL A 171 -8.75 -14.88 24.83
CA VAL A 171 -9.11 -15.54 23.56
C VAL A 171 -10.50 -16.18 23.63
N LEU A 172 -10.82 -16.86 24.73
CA LEU A 172 -12.11 -17.51 24.91
C LEU A 172 -13.26 -16.48 25.00
N LEU A 173 -13.06 -15.39 25.73
CA LEU A 173 -14.05 -14.32 25.89
C LEU A 173 -14.26 -13.53 24.59
N SER A 174 -13.18 -13.17 23.89
CA SER A 174 -13.23 -12.46 22.61
C SER A 174 -13.95 -13.26 21.51
N LEU A 175 -13.79 -14.58 21.48
CA LEU A 175 -14.48 -15.48 20.56
C LEU A 175 -15.85 -15.94 21.06
N LYS A 176 -16.21 -15.60 22.31
CA LYS A 176 -17.43 -16.05 23.00
C LYS A 176 -17.59 -17.57 23.00
N LYS A 177 -16.54 -18.28 23.45
CA LYS A 177 -16.46 -19.75 23.48
C LYS A 177 -16.22 -20.27 24.89
N LYS A 178 -17.04 -21.23 25.31
CA LYS A 178 -16.84 -22.01 26.55
C LYS A 178 -16.42 -23.44 26.19
N PRO A 179 -15.11 -23.75 26.24
CA PRO A 179 -14.60 -25.01 25.69
C PRO A 179 -14.65 -26.16 26.67
N VAL A 180 -14.63 -27.38 26.13
CA VAL A 180 -14.17 -28.58 26.82
C VAL A 180 -12.65 -28.65 26.66
N ILE A 181 -11.91 -28.95 27.73
CA ILE A 181 -10.45 -28.90 27.74
C ILE A 181 -9.85 -30.31 27.67
N ARG A 182 -8.95 -30.52 26.71
CA ARG A 182 -8.03 -31.67 26.60
C ARG A 182 -6.59 -31.17 26.69
N TYR A 183 -5.69 -32.02 27.18
CA TYR A 183 -4.28 -31.69 27.33
C TYR A 183 -3.39 -32.91 27.08
N GLU A 184 -2.11 -32.69 26.79
CA GLU A 184 -1.10 -33.76 26.71
C GLU A 184 -0.81 -34.36 28.09
N ARG A 185 -1.02 -35.68 28.26
CA ARG A 185 -0.88 -36.35 29.56
C ARG A 185 0.52 -36.26 30.15
N MET A 186 1.56 -36.38 29.31
CA MET A 186 2.95 -36.38 29.75
C MET A 186 3.45 -34.98 30.16
N SER A 187 2.75 -33.91 29.76
CA SER A 187 3.10 -32.54 30.15
C SER A 187 2.40 -32.15 31.45
N GLY A 188 3.17 -32.11 32.55
CA GLY A 188 2.70 -31.54 33.83
C GLY A 188 2.30 -30.08 33.70
N MET A 189 2.97 -29.34 32.81
CA MET A 189 2.67 -27.95 32.50
C MET A 189 1.30 -27.80 31.81
N ALA A 190 1.00 -28.64 30.81
CA ALA A 190 -0.29 -28.62 30.12
C ALA A 190 -1.46 -28.93 31.06
N LYS A 191 -1.29 -29.91 31.94
CA LYS A 191 -2.28 -30.24 32.97
C LYS A 191 -2.55 -29.08 33.92
N LYS A 192 -1.49 -28.41 34.40
CA LYS A 192 -1.63 -27.27 35.32
C LYS A 192 -2.36 -26.10 34.63
N LEU A 193 -1.96 -25.75 33.41
CA LEU A 193 -2.62 -24.69 32.64
C LEU A 193 -4.10 -25.01 32.37
N ALA A 194 -4.42 -26.25 31.99
CA ALA A 194 -5.79 -26.71 31.80
C ALA A 194 -6.64 -26.52 33.07
N ALA A 195 -6.10 -26.90 34.23
CA ALA A 195 -6.79 -26.78 35.52
C ALA A 195 -7.04 -25.32 35.91
N GLU A 196 -6.07 -24.44 35.74
CA GLU A 196 -6.21 -23.01 36.07
C GLU A 196 -7.19 -22.28 35.13
N VAL A 197 -7.14 -22.56 33.81
CA VAL A 197 -8.10 -22.00 32.86
C VAL A 197 -9.53 -22.44 33.20
N GLN A 198 -9.72 -23.72 33.55
CA GLN A 198 -11.01 -24.25 33.99
C GLN A 198 -11.48 -23.59 35.30
N HIS A 199 -10.56 -23.38 36.24
CA HIS A 199 -10.85 -22.68 37.49
C HIS A 199 -11.33 -21.25 37.23
N ARG A 200 -10.66 -20.51 36.33
CA ARG A 200 -11.05 -19.14 35.94
C ARG A 200 -12.43 -19.09 35.28
N ILE A 201 -12.76 -20.03 34.41
CA ILE A 201 -14.09 -20.14 33.78
C ILE A 201 -15.18 -20.37 34.83
N ARG A 202 -14.88 -21.12 35.90
CA ARG A 202 -15.83 -21.41 36.99
C ARG A 202 -15.96 -20.25 37.98
N ALA A 203 -14.89 -19.51 38.21
CA ALA A 203 -14.87 -18.34 39.09
C ALA A 203 -15.73 -17.19 38.53
N GLU A 204 -15.77 -17.02 37.20
CA GLU A 204 -16.48 -15.94 36.52
C GLU A 204 -17.64 -16.46 35.62
N PRO A 205 -18.68 -17.09 36.18
CA PRO A 205 -19.72 -17.74 35.38
C PRO A 205 -20.52 -16.75 34.52
N GLY A 206 -20.68 -15.49 34.97
CA GLY A 206 -21.40 -14.45 34.24
C GLY A 206 -20.70 -14.02 32.94
N LEU A 207 -19.36 -13.99 32.92
CA LEU A 207 -18.60 -13.65 31.70
C LEU A 207 -18.66 -14.76 30.64
N PHE A 208 -18.83 -16.01 31.07
CA PHE A 208 -18.89 -17.19 30.21
C PHE A 208 -20.32 -17.72 29.97
N ASP A 209 -21.35 -16.91 30.27
CA ASP A 209 -22.74 -17.24 29.99
C ASP A 209 -23.08 -16.96 28.51
N PHE A 210 -22.64 -17.89 27.66
CA PHE A 210 -22.87 -17.84 26.22
C PHE A 210 -24.00 -18.78 25.81
N ARG A 211 -24.66 -18.48 24.69
CA ARG A 211 -25.62 -19.41 24.08
C ARG A 211 -24.97 -20.76 23.84
N HIS A 212 -25.55 -21.82 24.40
CA HIS A 212 -25.07 -23.18 24.23
C HIS A 212 -25.04 -23.57 22.74
N THR A 213 -23.88 -24.06 22.29
CA THR A 213 -23.71 -24.63 20.94
C THR A 213 -24.08 -26.11 20.95
N GLN A 214 -24.56 -26.63 19.82
CA GLN A 214 -24.90 -28.06 19.69
C GLN A 214 -23.71 -28.99 19.96
N VAL A 215 -22.51 -28.56 19.55
CA VAL A 215 -21.25 -29.20 19.85
C VAL A 215 -20.40 -28.21 20.65
N ALA A 216 -19.89 -28.62 21.80
CA ALA A 216 -19.02 -27.77 22.60
C ALA A 216 -17.69 -27.51 21.87
N PRO A 217 -17.15 -26.28 21.89
CA PRO A 217 -15.82 -26.01 21.37
C PRO A 217 -14.77 -26.80 22.15
N LEU A 218 -13.67 -27.17 21.51
CA LEU A 218 -12.58 -27.92 22.12
C LEU A 218 -11.35 -27.02 22.28
N LEU A 219 -10.79 -26.96 23.49
CA LEU A 219 -9.47 -26.41 23.76
C LEU A 219 -8.49 -27.58 23.96
N LEU A 220 -7.47 -27.68 23.10
CA LEU A 220 -6.40 -28.68 23.19
C LEU A 220 -5.09 -27.98 23.54
N ILE A 221 -4.53 -28.33 24.69
CA ILE A 221 -3.25 -27.79 25.19
C ILE A 221 -2.13 -28.78 24.90
N LEU A 222 -1.13 -28.32 24.16
CA LEU A 222 0.04 -29.06 23.70
C LEU A 222 1.32 -28.43 24.28
N ASP A 223 2.40 -29.19 24.33
CA ASP A 223 3.71 -28.77 24.81
C ASP A 223 4.77 -28.91 23.72
N ARG A 224 5.52 -27.82 23.48
CA ARG A 224 6.58 -27.77 22.46
C ARG A 224 7.64 -28.87 22.64
N ARG A 225 7.82 -29.38 23.86
CA ARG A 225 8.77 -30.48 24.13
C ARG A 225 8.41 -31.78 23.40
N ASN A 226 7.15 -31.97 23.02
CA ASN A 226 6.72 -33.15 22.26
C ASN A 226 7.19 -33.09 20.78
N ASP A 227 7.37 -31.88 20.23
CA ASP A 227 7.88 -31.65 18.88
C ASP A 227 8.97 -30.56 18.84
N PRO A 228 10.22 -30.91 19.20
CA PRO A 228 11.38 -30.04 19.09
C PRO A 228 11.96 -29.95 17.67
N VAL A 229 11.50 -30.78 16.72
CA VAL A 229 12.07 -30.85 15.36
C VAL A 229 11.55 -29.70 14.50
N THR A 230 10.23 -29.49 14.47
CA THR A 230 9.59 -28.43 13.69
C THR A 230 10.27 -27.04 13.83
N PRO A 231 10.53 -26.51 15.04
CA PRO A 231 11.18 -25.19 15.17
C PRO A 231 12.67 -25.16 14.76
N LEU A 232 13.34 -26.32 14.62
CA LEU A 232 14.75 -26.39 14.24
C LEU A 232 14.98 -26.48 12.73
N LEU A 233 13.94 -26.75 11.94
CA LEU A 233 14.06 -26.95 10.49
C LEU A 233 14.05 -25.64 9.71
N SER A 234 14.84 -25.60 8.63
CA SER A 234 14.85 -24.48 7.71
C SER A 234 13.55 -24.44 6.94
N GLN A 235 12.97 -23.25 6.85
CA GLN A 235 11.63 -23.06 6.32
C GLN A 235 11.67 -22.53 4.89
N TRP A 236 10.91 -23.17 3.99
CA TRP A 236 10.90 -22.88 2.55
C TRP A 236 9.58 -22.30 2.03
N THR A 237 8.72 -21.85 2.93
CA THR A 237 7.45 -21.20 2.59
C THR A 237 7.55 -19.73 2.92
N TYR A 238 6.90 -18.86 2.13
CA TYR A 238 7.24 -17.44 2.11
C TYR A 238 7.23 -16.77 3.51
N GLN A 239 6.12 -16.88 4.26
CA GLN A 239 6.04 -16.28 5.60
C GLN A 239 7.04 -16.91 6.59
N ALA A 240 7.14 -18.24 6.61
CA ALA A 240 8.00 -18.95 7.55
C ALA A 240 9.48 -18.68 7.26
N MET A 241 9.85 -18.61 5.98
CA MET A 241 11.19 -18.31 5.51
C MET A 241 11.63 -16.89 5.87
N VAL A 242 10.74 -15.89 5.71
CA VAL A 242 11.02 -14.52 6.16
C VAL A 242 11.23 -14.48 7.67
N HIS A 243 10.40 -15.16 8.45
CA HIS A 243 10.56 -15.18 9.92
C HIS A 243 11.83 -15.93 10.37
N GLU A 244 12.23 -16.97 9.64
CA GLU A 244 13.43 -17.75 9.93
C GLU A 244 14.72 -16.96 9.69
N PHE A 245 14.82 -16.25 8.56
CA PHE A 245 16.07 -15.61 8.16
C PHE A 245 16.15 -14.10 8.44
N LEU A 246 15.02 -13.40 8.41
CA LEU A 246 14.96 -11.94 8.62
C LEU A 246 14.27 -11.56 9.94
N GLY A 247 13.40 -12.44 10.45
CA GLY A 247 12.60 -12.18 11.63
C GLY A 247 11.37 -11.33 11.32
N ILE A 248 10.23 -11.74 11.86
CA ILE A 248 8.97 -10.97 11.78
C ILE A 248 8.59 -10.61 13.21
N ASN A 249 8.73 -9.34 13.56
CA ASN A 249 8.43 -8.82 14.89
C ASN A 249 7.23 -7.87 14.78
N ASN A 250 6.08 -8.25 15.35
CA ASN A 250 4.84 -7.47 15.31
C ASN A 250 4.44 -7.04 13.88
N GLY A 251 4.57 -7.96 12.91
CA GLY A 251 4.24 -7.70 11.50
C GLY A 251 5.25 -6.81 10.77
N ARG A 252 6.42 -6.53 11.37
CA ARG A 252 7.50 -5.74 10.78
C ARG A 252 8.78 -6.55 10.60
N VAL A 253 9.50 -6.23 9.54
CA VAL A 253 10.79 -6.83 9.16
C VAL A 253 11.81 -5.72 9.03
N ASP A 254 12.95 -5.88 9.71
CA ASP A 254 14.06 -4.95 9.66
C ASP A 254 15.04 -5.36 8.57
N LEU A 255 15.24 -4.48 7.60
CA LEU A 255 16.17 -4.68 6.48
C LEU A 255 17.38 -3.73 6.56
N ARG A 256 17.59 -3.02 7.68
CA ARG A 256 18.72 -2.08 7.84
C ARG A 256 20.09 -2.75 7.67
N THR A 257 20.18 -4.04 7.93
CA THR A 257 21.41 -4.84 7.78
C THR A 257 21.67 -5.29 6.34
N VAL A 258 20.71 -5.10 5.42
CA VAL A 258 20.79 -5.55 4.03
C VAL A 258 21.64 -4.59 3.19
N PRO A 259 22.65 -5.08 2.45
CA PRO A 259 23.53 -4.22 1.66
C PRO A 259 22.78 -3.56 0.50
N GLY A 260 22.93 -2.25 0.35
CA GLY A 260 22.35 -1.49 -0.78
C GLY A 260 20.83 -1.26 -0.67
N ILE A 261 20.22 -1.47 0.50
CA ILE A 261 18.80 -1.20 0.71
C ILE A 261 18.50 0.30 0.66
N ARG A 262 17.36 0.66 0.07
CA ARG A 262 16.91 2.05 0.07
C ARG A 262 16.44 2.44 1.48
N PRO A 263 16.68 3.68 1.94
CA PRO A 263 16.22 4.13 3.26
C PRO A 263 14.72 3.96 3.47
N GLU A 264 13.91 4.08 2.41
CA GLU A 264 12.46 3.89 2.43
C GLU A 264 12.02 2.43 2.69
N LEU A 265 12.91 1.46 2.48
CA LEU A 265 12.69 0.03 2.69
C LEU A 265 13.47 -0.51 3.90
N ALA A 266 14.02 0.37 4.73
CA ALA A 266 14.77 -0.03 5.93
C ALA A 266 13.92 -0.84 6.91
N GLU A 267 12.63 -0.50 7.03
CA GLU A 267 11.65 -1.25 7.80
C GLU A 267 10.42 -1.50 6.95
N VAL A 268 9.98 -2.76 6.92
CA VAL A 268 8.93 -3.22 6.02
C VAL A 268 7.81 -3.89 6.81
N THR A 269 6.56 -3.54 6.48
CA THR A 269 5.37 -4.16 7.08
C THR A 269 4.86 -5.34 6.23
N LEU A 270 4.62 -6.48 6.87
CA LEU A 270 4.04 -7.70 6.29
C LEU A 270 2.78 -8.10 7.05
N THR A 271 1.62 -7.70 6.53
CA THR A 271 0.31 -8.07 7.08
C THR A 271 -0.65 -8.48 5.97
N VAL A 272 -1.42 -9.55 6.21
CA VAL A 272 -2.34 -10.13 5.20
C VAL A 272 -3.55 -9.23 4.89
N SER A 273 -3.88 -8.27 5.75
CA SER A 273 -5.02 -7.36 5.58
C SER A 273 -4.70 -6.17 4.67
N THR A 274 -3.45 -5.71 4.65
CA THR A 274 -3.05 -4.51 3.89
C THR A 274 -2.31 -4.83 2.59
N ASP A 275 -1.81 -6.06 2.45
CA ASP A 275 -0.97 -6.49 1.35
C ASP A 275 -1.59 -7.66 0.57
N PRO A 276 -2.20 -7.37 -0.61
CA PRO A 276 -2.84 -8.39 -1.43
C PRO A 276 -1.86 -9.44 -1.97
N PHE A 277 -0.62 -9.06 -2.27
CA PHE A 277 0.37 -9.99 -2.81
C PHE A 277 0.78 -11.00 -1.73
N PHE A 278 1.07 -10.50 -0.52
CA PHE A 278 1.36 -11.34 0.63
C PHE A 278 0.18 -12.24 0.98
N GLN A 279 -1.05 -11.72 1.01
CA GLN A 279 -2.26 -12.50 1.30
C GLN A 279 -2.44 -13.70 0.35
N ALA A 280 -2.09 -13.54 -0.94
CA ALA A 280 -2.19 -14.61 -1.92
C ALA A 280 -1.04 -15.64 -1.82
N HIS A 281 0.16 -15.23 -1.41
CA HIS A 281 1.38 -16.04 -1.53
C HIS A 281 2.10 -16.36 -0.22
N TYR A 282 1.59 -15.96 0.95
CA TYR A 282 2.27 -16.20 2.25
C TYR A 282 2.50 -17.70 2.56
N LEU A 283 1.67 -18.59 2.00
CA LEU A 283 1.78 -20.06 2.13
C LEU A 283 2.54 -20.73 0.97
N ALA A 284 2.91 -19.97 -0.07
CA ALA A 284 3.55 -20.49 -1.27
C ALA A 284 4.98 -20.95 -0.98
N THR A 285 5.45 -21.94 -1.74
CA THR A 285 6.84 -22.40 -1.66
C THR A 285 7.78 -21.38 -2.29
N PHE A 286 9.05 -21.39 -1.89
CA PHE A 286 10.06 -20.48 -2.45
C PHE A 286 10.22 -20.61 -3.97
N GLY A 287 10.05 -21.83 -4.52
CA GLY A 287 10.07 -22.06 -5.96
C GLY A 287 8.91 -21.39 -6.71
N ASP A 288 7.69 -21.57 -6.22
CA ASP A 288 6.49 -20.96 -6.80
C ASP A 288 6.50 -19.43 -6.63
N LEU A 289 6.97 -18.95 -5.47
CA LEU A 289 7.10 -17.52 -5.16
C LEU A 289 7.96 -16.79 -6.18
N GLY A 290 9.06 -17.41 -6.64
CA GLY A 290 9.92 -16.83 -7.67
C GLY A 290 9.21 -16.63 -9.01
N GLN A 291 8.29 -17.52 -9.39
CA GLN A 291 7.45 -17.36 -10.59
C GLN A 291 6.41 -16.26 -10.38
N SER A 292 5.64 -16.33 -9.29
CA SER A 292 4.63 -15.33 -8.95
C SER A 292 5.20 -13.91 -8.85
N LEU A 293 6.42 -13.76 -8.33
CA LEU A 293 7.10 -12.45 -8.25
C LEU A 293 7.49 -11.93 -9.64
N ARG A 294 8.00 -12.79 -10.53
CA ARG A 294 8.30 -12.39 -11.92
C ARG A 294 7.03 -11.91 -12.63
N ASP A 295 5.94 -12.64 -12.50
CA ASP A 295 4.64 -12.26 -13.07
C ASP A 295 4.15 -10.94 -12.47
N TYR A 296 4.35 -10.74 -11.16
CA TYR A 296 3.98 -9.49 -10.48
C TYR A 296 4.79 -8.30 -11.00
N VAL A 297 6.11 -8.45 -11.17
CA VAL A 297 6.98 -7.43 -11.76
C VAL A 297 6.62 -7.16 -13.21
N GLN A 298 6.34 -8.18 -14.01
CA GLN A 298 5.93 -8.02 -15.41
C GLN A 298 4.58 -7.30 -15.52
N SER A 299 3.62 -7.61 -14.64
CA SER A 299 2.32 -6.93 -14.58
C SER A 299 2.49 -5.45 -14.23
N TYR A 300 3.40 -5.13 -13.29
CA TYR A 300 3.75 -3.76 -12.93
C TYR A 300 4.44 -3.03 -14.08
N GLN A 301 5.38 -3.67 -14.78
CA GLN A 301 6.05 -3.09 -15.96
C GLN A 301 5.05 -2.78 -17.07
N THR A 302 4.11 -3.69 -17.34
CA THR A 302 3.08 -3.48 -18.37
C THR A 302 2.19 -2.29 -18.03
N ARG A 303 1.75 -2.18 -16.76
CA ARG A 303 0.96 -1.03 -16.28
C ARG A 303 1.78 0.27 -16.28
N SER A 304 3.06 0.20 -15.92
CA SER A 304 4.00 1.33 -15.92
C SER A 304 4.23 1.88 -17.33
N LEU A 305 4.35 0.99 -18.33
CA LEU A 305 4.50 1.39 -19.74
C LEU A 305 3.21 2.04 -20.26
N ALA A 306 2.04 1.50 -19.94
CA ALA A 306 0.74 2.06 -20.30
C ALA A 306 0.47 3.42 -19.64
N GLN A 307 0.98 3.64 -18.43
CA GLN A 307 0.84 4.87 -17.67
C GLN A 307 2.11 5.75 -17.71
N SER A 308 3.00 5.54 -18.68
CA SER A 308 4.22 6.35 -18.79
C SER A 308 3.90 7.79 -19.20
N PRO A 309 4.66 8.82 -18.75
CA PRO A 309 4.44 10.21 -19.17
C PRO A 309 4.50 10.39 -20.69
N SER A 310 5.27 9.53 -21.37
CA SER A 310 5.40 9.46 -22.82
C SER A 310 4.19 8.88 -23.55
N ALA A 311 3.32 8.13 -22.86
CA ALA A 311 2.10 7.56 -23.42
C ALA A 311 0.90 8.53 -23.32
N ILE A 312 1.03 9.64 -22.59
CA ILE A 312 -0.01 10.65 -22.43
C ILE A 312 -0.09 11.49 -23.70
N THR A 313 -0.94 11.09 -24.65
CA THR A 313 -1.14 11.80 -25.93
C THR A 313 -2.44 12.61 -25.94
N SER A 314 -3.39 12.26 -25.09
CA SER A 314 -4.65 12.98 -24.92
C SER A 314 -4.88 13.41 -23.47
N ILE A 315 -5.79 14.37 -23.30
CA ILE A 315 -6.15 14.86 -21.97
C ILE A 315 -7.11 13.90 -21.25
N ALA A 316 -7.79 13.02 -22.00
CA ALA A 316 -8.49 11.88 -21.44
C ALA A 316 -7.50 10.89 -20.80
N ASP A 317 -6.37 10.62 -21.45
CA ASP A 317 -5.29 9.79 -20.89
C ASP A 317 -4.68 10.45 -19.65
N MET A 318 -4.56 11.78 -19.65
CA MET A 318 -4.11 12.53 -18.47
C MET A 318 -5.10 12.40 -17.30
N LYS A 319 -6.41 12.40 -17.56
CA LYS A 319 -7.42 12.16 -16.52
C LYS A 319 -7.29 10.74 -15.95
N HIS A 320 -7.23 9.73 -16.80
CA HIS A 320 -7.05 8.33 -16.39
C HIS A 320 -5.76 8.13 -15.60
N PHE A 321 -4.65 8.70 -16.07
CA PHE A 321 -3.38 8.68 -15.36
C PHE A 321 -3.52 9.26 -13.95
N VAL A 322 -4.17 10.42 -13.79
CA VAL A 322 -4.31 11.08 -12.48
C VAL A 322 -5.21 10.32 -11.52
N GLU A 323 -6.28 9.68 -12.02
CA GLU A 323 -7.17 8.84 -11.22
C GLU A 323 -6.47 7.56 -10.76
N GLU A 324 -5.64 6.96 -11.61
CA GLU A 324 -4.96 5.69 -11.34
C GLU A 324 -3.58 5.86 -10.67
N TYR A 325 -2.96 7.04 -10.72
CA TYR A 325 -1.62 7.29 -10.21
C TYR A 325 -1.43 6.97 -8.72
N PRO A 326 -2.38 7.28 -7.80
CA PRO A 326 -2.24 6.91 -6.39
C PRO A 326 -2.19 5.39 -6.19
N GLU A 327 -3.04 4.65 -6.89
CA GLU A 327 -3.06 3.18 -6.86
C GLU A 327 -1.80 2.59 -7.50
N PHE A 328 -1.33 3.18 -8.60
CA PHE A 328 -0.06 2.82 -9.23
C PHE A 328 1.15 3.04 -8.29
N ARG A 329 1.21 4.16 -7.56
CA ARG A 329 2.27 4.39 -6.58
C ARG A 329 2.25 3.38 -5.44
N LYS A 330 1.06 3.06 -4.90
CA LYS A 330 0.92 2.01 -3.87
C LYS A 330 1.40 0.66 -4.40
N LEU A 331 1.00 0.32 -5.63
CA LEU A 331 1.42 -0.91 -6.30
C LEU A 331 2.95 -0.96 -6.47
N GLY A 332 3.56 0.12 -6.94
CA GLY A 332 5.02 0.21 -7.11
C GLY A 332 5.78 0.05 -5.80
N GLY A 333 5.28 0.65 -4.71
CA GLY A 333 5.81 0.43 -3.36
C GLY A 333 5.71 -1.04 -2.93
N ASN A 334 4.56 -1.68 -3.15
CA ASN A 334 4.34 -3.09 -2.78
C ASN A 334 5.22 -4.05 -3.59
N VAL A 335 5.37 -3.81 -4.90
CA VAL A 335 6.29 -4.58 -5.76
C VAL A 335 7.72 -4.42 -5.28
N SER A 336 8.18 -3.18 -5.05
CA SER A 336 9.54 -2.92 -4.58
C SER A 336 9.85 -3.60 -3.25
N LYS A 337 8.87 -3.63 -2.34
CA LYS A 337 8.95 -4.33 -1.05
C LYS A 337 9.21 -5.82 -1.22
N HIS A 338 8.40 -6.51 -2.03
CA HIS A 338 8.55 -7.97 -2.23
C HIS A 338 9.79 -8.34 -3.03
N VAL A 339 10.19 -7.52 -4.00
CA VAL A 339 11.44 -7.69 -4.73
C VAL A 339 12.64 -7.59 -3.78
N ALA A 340 12.65 -6.62 -2.86
CA ALA A 340 13.71 -6.47 -1.87
C ALA A 340 13.77 -7.68 -0.92
N LEU A 341 12.62 -8.12 -0.38
CA LEU A 341 12.55 -9.27 0.52
C LEU A 341 13.02 -10.57 -0.17
N VAL A 342 12.47 -10.90 -1.33
CA VAL A 342 12.83 -12.15 -2.03
C VAL A 342 14.27 -12.09 -2.56
N GLY A 343 14.74 -10.91 -3.00
CA GLY A 343 16.13 -10.70 -3.38
C GLY A 343 17.10 -10.98 -2.23
N GLU A 344 16.79 -10.51 -1.01
CA GLU A 344 17.61 -10.80 0.17
C GLU A 344 17.53 -12.27 0.58
N LEU A 345 16.35 -12.89 0.55
CA LEU A 345 16.20 -14.32 0.81
C LEU A 345 17.04 -15.17 -0.15
N SER A 346 17.03 -14.85 -1.46
CA SER A 346 17.87 -15.53 -2.45
C SER A 346 19.35 -15.39 -2.13
N ARG A 347 19.79 -14.18 -1.75
CA ARG A 347 21.17 -13.89 -1.37
C ARG A 347 21.62 -14.70 -0.15
N LEU A 348 20.77 -14.83 0.87
CA LEU A 348 21.05 -15.61 2.07
C LEU A 348 21.13 -17.12 1.77
N VAL A 349 20.21 -17.63 0.94
CA VAL A 349 20.21 -19.04 0.50
C VAL A 349 21.50 -19.41 -0.22
N GLU A 350 21.97 -18.54 -1.13
CA GLU A 350 23.22 -18.76 -1.86
C GLU A 350 24.46 -18.60 -0.98
N ARG A 351 24.51 -17.56 -0.14
CA ARG A 351 25.66 -17.27 0.73
C ARG A 351 25.94 -18.40 1.71
N ASP A 352 24.88 -18.92 2.36
CA ASP A 352 25.00 -19.89 3.46
C ASP A 352 24.77 -21.33 2.99
N LYS A 353 24.69 -21.58 1.66
CA LYS A 353 24.40 -22.88 1.03
C LYS A 353 23.21 -23.61 1.67
N LEU A 354 22.11 -22.88 1.87
CA LEU A 354 20.98 -23.38 2.64
C LEU A 354 20.24 -24.54 1.95
N LEU A 355 20.39 -24.71 0.63
CA LEU A 355 19.82 -25.85 -0.10
C LEU A 355 20.48 -27.17 0.34
N ASP A 356 21.81 -27.21 0.46
CA ASP A 356 22.56 -28.40 0.88
C ASP A 356 22.24 -28.73 2.36
N VAL A 357 22.20 -27.70 3.21
CA VAL A 357 21.79 -27.81 4.62
C VAL A 357 20.36 -28.33 4.72
N GLY A 358 19.42 -27.75 3.95
CA GLY A 358 18.02 -28.11 3.97
C GLY A 358 17.74 -29.54 3.52
N GLU A 359 18.48 -30.05 2.54
CA GLU A 359 18.37 -31.46 2.11
C GLU A 359 18.75 -32.42 3.24
N VAL A 360 19.87 -32.16 3.93
CA VAL A 360 20.31 -32.96 5.08
C VAL A 360 19.33 -32.85 6.24
N GLU A 361 18.83 -31.65 6.56
CA GLU A 361 17.83 -31.43 7.60
C GLU A 361 16.54 -32.23 7.33
N GLN A 362 16.02 -32.20 6.10
CA GLN A 362 14.84 -32.97 5.72
C GLN A 362 15.11 -34.48 5.81
N GLY A 363 16.28 -34.95 5.36
CA GLY A 363 16.67 -36.35 5.50
C GLY A 363 16.80 -36.82 6.96
N LEU A 364 17.22 -35.94 7.88
CA LEU A 364 17.23 -36.21 9.32
C LEU A 364 15.81 -36.15 9.93
N ALA A 365 14.94 -35.29 9.42
CA ALA A 365 13.57 -35.19 9.92
C ALA A 365 12.67 -36.35 9.44
N THR A 366 12.88 -36.88 8.22
CA THR A 366 11.97 -37.85 7.57
C THR A 366 12.52 -39.28 7.53
N SER A 367 11.70 -40.24 7.12
CA SER A 367 12.05 -41.68 7.10
C SER A 367 13.13 -42.07 6.07
N ALA A 368 13.57 -41.14 5.21
CA ALA A 368 14.64 -41.36 4.23
C ALA A 368 16.03 -41.48 4.87
N GLY A 369 16.26 -40.85 6.04
CA GLY A 369 17.49 -40.96 6.82
C GLY A 369 18.72 -40.39 6.10
N ALA A 370 19.13 -39.17 6.45
CA ALA A 370 20.42 -38.66 5.98
C ALA A 370 21.57 -39.46 6.59
N ASP A 371 22.55 -39.82 5.77
CA ASP A 371 23.73 -40.57 6.20
C ASP A 371 24.62 -39.73 7.12
N TYR A 372 25.23 -40.38 8.12
CA TYR A 372 26.22 -39.78 9.01
C TYR A 372 27.34 -39.05 8.25
N ARG A 373 27.73 -39.56 7.08
CA ARG A 373 28.75 -38.96 6.21
C ARG A 373 28.34 -37.59 5.69
N SER A 374 27.10 -37.44 5.22
CA SER A 374 26.57 -36.17 4.72
C SER A 374 26.57 -35.10 5.82
N VAL A 375 26.21 -35.49 7.05
CA VAL A 375 26.29 -34.58 8.21
C VAL A 375 27.72 -34.15 8.51
N GLN A 376 28.69 -35.08 8.44
CA GLN A 376 30.11 -34.75 8.62
C GLN A 376 30.65 -33.80 7.54
N GLU A 377 30.21 -33.95 6.30
CA GLU A 377 30.62 -33.07 5.19
C GLU A 377 30.15 -31.63 5.42
N ILE A 378 28.90 -31.43 5.84
CA ILE A 378 28.35 -30.10 6.15
C ILE A 378 29.07 -29.45 7.34
N ILE A 379 29.39 -30.22 8.39
CA ILE A 379 30.10 -29.67 9.56
C ILE A 379 31.52 -29.22 9.21
N LYS A 380 32.19 -29.93 8.29
CA LYS A 380 33.53 -29.60 7.80
C LYS A 380 33.55 -28.42 6.82
N ASP A 381 32.43 -28.10 6.19
CA ASP A 381 32.36 -26.98 5.25
C ASP A 381 32.53 -25.64 6.00
N ALA A 382 33.54 -24.87 5.62
CA ALA A 382 33.85 -23.56 6.21
C ALA A 382 32.87 -22.46 5.77
N THR A 383 32.13 -22.67 4.68
CA THR A 383 31.13 -21.71 4.18
C THR A 383 29.83 -21.74 5.00
N VAL A 384 29.54 -22.87 5.65
CA VAL A 384 28.35 -23.04 6.48
C VAL A 384 28.59 -22.44 7.87
N SER A 385 27.71 -21.54 8.28
CA SER A 385 27.76 -20.89 9.61
C SER A 385 27.69 -21.92 10.75
N SER A 386 28.35 -21.62 11.87
CA SER A 386 28.30 -22.41 13.11
C SER A 386 26.88 -22.66 13.60
N TRP A 387 25.97 -21.71 13.34
CA TRP A 387 24.55 -21.81 13.65
C TRP A 387 23.86 -22.99 12.97
N HIS A 388 24.02 -23.13 11.66
CA HIS A 388 23.40 -24.22 10.89
C HIS A 388 24.00 -25.57 11.27
N LYS A 389 25.31 -25.61 11.57
CA LYS A 389 25.99 -26.81 12.07
C LYS A 389 25.38 -27.29 13.39
N LEU A 390 25.14 -26.39 14.34
CA LEU A 390 24.49 -26.72 15.61
C LEU A 390 23.10 -27.34 15.42
N ARG A 391 22.28 -26.74 14.56
CA ARG A 391 20.92 -27.22 14.27
C ARG A 391 20.90 -28.63 13.69
N ILE A 392 21.77 -28.90 12.71
CA ILE A 392 21.91 -30.26 12.14
C ILE A 392 22.31 -31.27 13.23
N ILE A 393 23.24 -30.91 14.12
CA ILE A 393 23.68 -31.79 15.21
C ILE A 393 22.54 -32.05 16.20
N MET A 394 21.76 -31.03 16.54
CA MET A 394 20.57 -31.17 17.38
C MET A 394 19.54 -32.12 16.75
N LEU A 395 19.26 -31.98 15.45
CA LEU A 395 18.35 -32.87 14.71
C LEU A 395 18.87 -34.31 14.66
N PHE A 396 20.17 -34.48 14.38
CA PHE A 396 20.83 -35.79 14.38
C PHE A 396 20.75 -36.45 15.77
N ALA A 397 21.02 -35.68 16.83
CA ALA A 397 20.94 -36.15 18.20
C ALA A 397 19.51 -36.59 18.57
N LEU A 398 18.49 -35.79 18.25
CA LEU A 398 17.08 -36.12 18.50
C LEU A 398 16.64 -37.42 17.81
N ARG A 399 17.13 -37.68 16.59
CA ARG A 399 16.81 -38.90 15.83
C ARG A 399 17.55 -40.13 16.35
N TYR A 400 18.86 -40.02 16.56
CA TYR A 400 19.73 -41.16 16.83
C TYR A 400 20.15 -41.32 18.30
N GLN A 401 19.51 -40.61 19.23
CA GLN A 401 19.84 -40.64 20.65
C GLN A 401 19.89 -42.03 21.30
N LYS A 402 19.11 -43.02 20.81
CA LYS A 402 19.14 -44.40 21.34
C LYS A 402 19.98 -45.38 20.52
N THR A 403 20.34 -45.03 19.29
CA THR A 403 20.95 -45.96 18.32
C THR A 403 22.39 -45.63 17.97
N GLN A 404 22.82 -44.35 18.02
CA GLN A 404 24.16 -43.93 17.62
C GLN A 404 24.78 -42.89 18.58
N THR A 405 24.76 -43.15 19.89
CA THR A 405 25.30 -42.24 20.93
C THR A 405 26.77 -41.87 20.74
N ALA A 406 27.62 -42.83 20.34
CA ALA A 406 29.04 -42.59 20.07
C ALA A 406 29.27 -41.61 18.90
N ASN A 407 28.42 -41.68 17.87
CA ASN A 407 28.48 -40.77 16.72
C ASN A 407 28.10 -39.34 17.12
N ILE A 408 27.15 -39.16 18.05
CA ILE A 408 26.76 -37.84 18.57
C ILE A 408 27.97 -37.15 19.24
N ALA A 409 28.67 -37.86 20.13
CA ALA A 409 29.87 -37.33 20.78
C ALA A 409 30.98 -36.98 19.76
N SER A 410 31.17 -37.82 18.73
CA SER A 410 32.12 -37.55 17.64
C SER A 410 31.75 -36.29 16.84
N LEU A 411 30.46 -36.08 16.53
CA LEU A 411 30.00 -34.89 15.81
C LEU A 411 30.14 -33.62 16.64
N ILE A 412 29.90 -33.69 17.95
CA ILE A 412 30.11 -32.56 18.87
C ILE A 412 31.58 -32.14 18.85
N ASN A 413 32.52 -33.09 18.95
CA ASN A 413 33.95 -32.79 18.86
C ASN A 413 34.31 -32.20 17.49
N LEU A 414 33.80 -32.77 16.40
CA LEU A 414 34.02 -32.25 15.05
C LEU A 414 33.48 -30.81 14.89
N ALA A 415 32.34 -30.49 15.50
CA ALA A 415 31.78 -29.14 15.48
C ALA A 415 32.62 -28.14 16.28
N LEU A 416 33.16 -28.55 17.44
CA LEU A 416 34.10 -27.72 18.20
C LEU A 416 35.36 -27.40 17.38
N ASP A 417 35.88 -28.39 16.63
CA ASP A 417 37.03 -28.20 15.74
C ASP A 417 36.70 -27.30 14.54
N ASN A 418 35.43 -27.20 14.14
CA ASN A 418 34.95 -26.44 12.99
C ASN A 418 34.18 -25.15 13.36
N GLY A 419 34.48 -24.56 14.51
CA GLY A 419 34.07 -23.19 14.88
C GLY A 419 32.77 -23.04 15.68
N VAL A 420 32.17 -24.13 16.18
CA VAL A 420 31.04 -24.06 17.12
C VAL A 420 31.55 -23.81 18.54
N SER A 421 30.90 -22.89 19.27
CA SER A 421 31.32 -22.56 20.65
C SER A 421 31.03 -23.72 21.62
N ARG A 422 31.79 -23.79 22.72
CA ARG A 422 31.57 -24.81 23.77
C ARG A 422 30.22 -24.66 24.47
N GLU A 423 29.74 -23.42 24.62
CA GLU A 423 28.44 -23.14 25.22
C GLU A 423 27.31 -23.63 24.32
N ASP A 424 27.43 -23.43 23.01
CA ASP A 424 26.45 -23.90 22.04
C ASP A 424 26.43 -25.43 21.92
N ALA A 425 27.61 -26.07 21.92
CA ALA A 425 27.72 -27.52 21.89
C ALA A 425 27.02 -28.20 23.08
N ARG A 426 27.03 -27.57 24.27
CA ARG A 426 26.34 -28.07 25.48
C ARG A 426 24.82 -28.07 25.32
N LEU A 427 24.26 -27.21 24.46
CA LEU A 427 22.81 -27.15 24.23
C LEU A 427 22.25 -28.44 23.62
N VAL A 428 23.08 -29.25 22.95
CA VAL A 428 22.68 -30.55 22.41
C VAL A 428 22.25 -31.50 23.54
N TYR A 429 23.02 -31.57 24.63
CA TYR A 429 22.67 -32.40 25.78
C TYR A 429 21.47 -31.85 26.55
N LEU A 430 21.40 -30.52 26.69
CA LEU A 430 20.23 -29.85 27.28
C LEU A 430 18.94 -30.21 26.54
N LEU A 431 18.96 -30.16 25.19
CA LEU A 431 17.83 -30.52 24.35
C LEU A 431 17.41 -31.98 24.54
N LEU A 432 18.36 -32.91 24.59
CA LEU A 432 18.08 -34.34 24.83
C LEU A 432 17.48 -34.59 26.22
N ASN A 433 17.93 -33.87 27.24
CA ASN A 433 17.42 -34.02 28.60
C ASN A 433 16.02 -33.38 28.79
N ILE A 434 15.67 -32.35 27.99
CA ILE A 434 14.36 -31.68 28.05
C ILE A 434 13.32 -32.35 27.14
N ALA A 435 13.72 -32.72 25.92
CA ALA A 435 12.83 -33.13 24.83
C ALA A 435 13.25 -34.47 24.18
N GLY A 436 14.08 -35.26 24.87
CA GLY A 436 14.47 -36.59 24.40
C GLY A 436 13.32 -37.59 24.42
N THR A 437 13.51 -38.74 23.77
CA THR A 437 12.48 -39.80 23.64
C THR A 437 11.83 -40.23 24.95
N ASP A 438 12.54 -40.24 26.08
CA ASP A 438 11.97 -40.68 27.36
C ASP A 438 11.11 -39.60 28.05
N GLN A 439 11.23 -38.33 27.62
CA GLN A 439 10.41 -37.22 28.11
C GLN A 439 9.18 -36.96 27.23
N ARG A 440 9.19 -37.45 25.99
CA ARG A 440 8.12 -37.25 25.00
C ARG A 440 6.99 -38.25 25.16
N GLN A 441 5.81 -37.88 24.66
CA GLN A 441 4.62 -38.74 24.72
C GLN A 441 4.53 -39.70 23.54
N ASP A 442 4.77 -39.18 22.34
CA ASP A 442 4.61 -39.91 21.07
C ASP A 442 5.99 -40.17 20.45
N ASP A 443 6.13 -41.27 19.68
CA ASP A 443 7.33 -41.52 18.88
C ASP A 443 7.32 -40.61 17.63
N LEU A 444 8.04 -39.49 17.71
CA LEU A 444 8.12 -38.47 16.67
C LEU A 444 8.59 -38.99 15.31
N PHE A 445 9.40 -40.06 15.28
CA PHE A 445 9.98 -40.60 14.05
C PHE A 445 9.28 -41.88 13.55
N SER A 446 8.27 -42.37 14.29
CA SER A 446 7.48 -43.56 13.96
C SER A 446 8.32 -44.72 13.42
N THR A 447 9.15 -45.31 14.26
CA THR A 447 10.01 -46.44 13.87
C THR A 447 9.28 -47.78 13.73
N GLU A 448 7.97 -47.84 13.97
CA GLU A 448 7.21 -49.09 13.96
C GLU A 448 6.19 -49.24 12.82
N SER A 449 6.17 -50.47 12.28
CA SER A 449 5.26 -51.07 11.29
C SER A 449 5.63 -50.92 9.80
N LEU A 450 6.18 -52.01 9.25
CA LEU A 450 6.27 -52.31 7.80
C LEU A 450 4.93 -52.11 7.07
N LEU A 451 3.79 -52.23 7.76
CA LEU A 451 2.45 -52.02 7.20
C LEU A 451 2.12 -50.53 6.97
N ALA A 452 2.72 -49.62 7.75
CA ALA A 452 2.58 -48.18 7.59
C ALA A 452 3.39 -47.67 6.38
N LYS A 453 4.59 -48.24 6.16
CA LYS A 453 5.41 -47.99 4.95
C LYS A 453 4.66 -48.36 3.66
N GLY A 454 3.88 -49.45 3.66
CA GLY A 454 3.06 -49.85 2.53
C GLY A 454 1.91 -48.87 2.19
N ARG A 455 1.36 -48.15 3.18
CA ARG A 455 0.32 -47.12 2.95
C ARG A 455 0.87 -45.79 2.44
N GLN A 456 2.15 -45.50 2.67
CA GLN A 456 2.81 -44.29 2.19
C GLN A 456 3.22 -44.43 0.71
N ALA A 457 3.69 -45.62 0.30
CA ALA A 457 4.07 -45.92 -1.08
C ALA A 457 2.90 -45.95 -2.10
N LEU A 458 1.65 -46.11 -1.64
CA LEU A 458 0.44 -46.16 -2.47
C LEU A 458 -0.26 -44.80 -2.67
N LYS A 459 0.29 -43.71 -2.11
CA LYS A 459 -0.34 -42.37 -2.07
C LYS A 459 0.35 -41.30 -2.94
N GLY A 460 1.17 -41.70 -3.90
CA GLY A 460 1.90 -40.80 -4.79
C GLY A 460 1.11 -40.33 -6.03
N LEU A 461 -0.01 -39.63 -5.86
CA LEU A 461 -0.72 -38.97 -6.97
C LEU A 461 -1.45 -37.68 -6.52
N LYS A 462 -0.69 -36.64 -6.18
CA LYS A 462 -0.98 -35.23 -6.52
C LYS A 462 0.08 -34.28 -5.91
N GLY A 463 0.83 -33.62 -6.79
CA GLY A 463 1.89 -32.68 -6.45
C GLY A 463 3.27 -33.31 -6.53
N VAL A 464 4.19 -32.66 -7.25
CA VAL A 464 5.60 -33.04 -7.24
C VAL A 464 6.11 -32.76 -5.82
N GLU A 465 6.39 -33.81 -5.05
CA GLU A 465 6.90 -33.62 -3.68
C GLU A 465 8.25 -32.91 -3.75
N ASN A 466 8.29 -31.68 -3.24
CA ASN A 466 9.52 -30.91 -3.13
C ASN A 466 10.40 -31.54 -2.04
N VAL A 467 11.65 -31.86 -2.40
CA VAL A 467 12.66 -32.46 -1.50
C VAL A 467 12.84 -31.64 -0.22
N TYR A 468 12.67 -30.31 -0.31
CA TYR A 468 12.89 -29.39 0.80
C TYR A 468 11.69 -29.25 1.75
N THR A 469 10.52 -29.83 1.45
CA THR A 469 9.29 -29.71 2.27
C THR A 469 8.64 -31.05 2.56
N GLN A 470 9.45 -32.09 2.81
CA GLN A 470 8.96 -33.45 3.09
C GLN A 470 8.46 -33.62 4.52
N HIS A 471 9.07 -32.90 5.47
CA HIS A 471 8.67 -32.89 6.86
C HIS A 471 7.21 -32.43 7.01
N ARG A 472 6.49 -33.07 7.94
CA ARG A 472 5.16 -32.67 8.38
C ARG A 472 5.18 -32.51 9.89
N PRO A 473 4.77 -31.35 10.44
CA PRO A 473 4.73 -31.14 11.88
C PRO A 473 3.91 -32.21 12.59
N HIS A 474 4.29 -32.58 13.81
CA HIS A 474 3.57 -33.58 14.62
C HIS A 474 2.09 -33.19 14.82
N LEU A 475 1.83 -31.89 14.89
CA LEU A 475 0.50 -31.29 14.95
C LEU A 475 -0.45 -31.79 13.85
N SER A 476 0.07 -32.05 12.65
CA SER A 476 -0.74 -32.56 11.53
C SER A 476 -1.36 -33.92 11.85
N GLY A 477 -0.59 -34.83 12.46
CA GLY A 477 -1.07 -36.15 12.85
C GLY A 477 -2.14 -36.06 13.95
N ILE A 478 -1.90 -35.21 14.96
CA ILE A 478 -2.85 -34.95 16.04
C ILE A 478 -4.18 -34.42 15.48
N LEU A 479 -4.12 -33.48 14.54
CA LEU A 479 -5.31 -32.91 13.90
C LEU A 479 -6.07 -33.95 13.07
N GLU A 480 -5.37 -34.78 12.29
CA GLU A 480 -6.01 -35.86 11.54
C GLU A 480 -6.75 -36.85 12.45
N ASP A 481 -6.12 -37.28 13.54
CA ASP A 481 -6.72 -38.21 14.51
C ASP A 481 -7.87 -37.55 15.27
N LEU A 482 -7.76 -36.26 15.59
CA LEU A 482 -8.81 -35.49 16.24
C LEU A 482 -10.04 -35.34 15.35
N LEU A 483 -9.86 -34.95 14.08
CA LEU A 483 -10.95 -34.80 13.11
C LEU A 483 -11.65 -36.12 12.79
N ARG A 484 -10.91 -37.24 12.90
CA ARG A 484 -11.45 -38.60 12.76
C ARG A 484 -12.13 -39.14 14.02
N GLY A 485 -12.04 -38.43 15.16
CA GLY A 485 -12.54 -38.93 16.46
C GLY A 485 -11.75 -40.14 16.98
N ARG A 486 -10.47 -40.26 16.60
CA ARG A 486 -9.56 -41.36 16.96
C ARG A 486 -8.46 -40.95 17.92
N LEU A 487 -8.44 -39.68 18.34
CA LEU A 487 -7.42 -39.17 19.26
C LEU A 487 -7.54 -39.86 20.62
N LYS A 488 -6.55 -40.69 20.95
CA LYS A 488 -6.52 -41.57 22.13
C LYS A 488 -6.68 -40.76 23.43
N GLU A 489 -7.67 -41.12 24.25
CA GLU A 489 -7.89 -40.51 25.57
C GLU A 489 -6.77 -40.82 26.58
N GLY A 490 -6.07 -41.95 26.39
CA GLY A 490 -4.90 -42.28 27.21
C GLY A 490 -3.73 -41.30 27.04
N SER A 491 -3.58 -40.74 25.84
CA SER A 491 -2.53 -39.77 25.50
C SER A 491 -3.01 -38.32 25.69
N TYR A 492 -4.26 -38.04 25.34
CA TYR A 492 -4.87 -36.71 25.40
C TYR A 492 -6.18 -36.74 26.22
N PRO A 493 -6.12 -36.86 27.56
CA PRO A 493 -7.31 -36.97 28.40
C PRO A 493 -8.13 -35.67 28.41
N PHE A 494 -9.42 -35.80 28.72
CA PHE A 494 -10.28 -34.68 29.11
C PHE A 494 -9.98 -34.29 30.56
N LEU A 495 -10.00 -32.99 30.87
CA LEU A 495 -9.86 -32.51 32.25
C LEU A 495 -11.10 -32.90 33.08
N GLU A 496 -12.28 -32.74 32.50
CA GLU A 496 -13.57 -33.18 33.05
C GLU A 496 -14.30 -34.01 31.99
N SER A 497 -14.83 -35.17 32.38
CA SER A 497 -15.54 -36.05 31.46
C SER A 497 -16.85 -35.39 31.01
N PRO A 498 -17.05 -35.06 29.72
CA PRO A 498 -18.26 -34.39 29.24
C PRO A 498 -19.43 -35.37 29.03
N GLY A 499 -19.28 -36.63 29.45
CA GLY A 499 -20.24 -37.72 29.27
C GLY A 499 -19.72 -38.86 28.37
N PRO A 500 -20.42 -40.02 28.33
CA PRO A 500 -19.90 -41.27 27.76
C PRO A 500 -19.69 -41.29 26.23
N ASN A 501 -20.10 -40.23 25.50
CA ASN A 501 -19.98 -40.14 24.03
C ASN A 501 -19.20 -38.90 23.56
N ALA A 502 -18.60 -38.13 24.46
CA ALA A 502 -17.94 -36.88 24.10
C ALA A 502 -16.68 -37.07 23.23
N GLY A 503 -15.95 -38.19 23.42
CA GLY A 503 -14.79 -38.54 22.60
C GLY A 503 -15.13 -38.95 21.15
N LEU A 504 -16.38 -39.33 20.88
CA LEU A 504 -16.87 -39.75 19.56
C LEU A 504 -17.46 -38.57 18.74
N GLN A 505 -17.81 -37.47 19.41
CA GLN A 505 -18.34 -36.28 18.74
C GLN A 505 -17.21 -35.50 18.07
N ARG A 506 -17.43 -35.12 16.80
CA ARG A 506 -16.48 -34.31 16.04
C ARG A 506 -16.58 -32.85 16.47
N PRO A 507 -15.49 -32.23 16.97
CA PRO A 507 -15.52 -30.83 17.35
C PRO A 507 -15.66 -29.93 16.11
N GLN A 508 -16.55 -28.94 16.18
CA GLN A 508 -16.71 -27.93 15.13
C GLN A 508 -15.71 -26.78 15.29
N ASP A 509 -15.48 -26.33 16.52
CA ASP A 509 -14.53 -25.26 16.84
C ASP A 509 -13.39 -25.85 17.68
N ILE A 510 -12.16 -25.73 17.19
CA ILE A 510 -10.96 -26.26 17.85
C ILE A 510 -10.00 -25.10 18.11
N ILE A 511 -9.58 -24.93 19.35
CA ILE A 511 -8.55 -24.00 19.78
C ILE A 511 -7.35 -24.83 20.24
N LEU A 512 -6.21 -24.64 19.59
CA LEU A 512 -4.95 -25.29 19.91
C LEU A 512 -4.07 -24.27 20.63
N PHE A 513 -3.54 -24.63 21.79
CA PHE A 513 -2.56 -23.81 22.50
C PHE A 513 -1.27 -24.57 22.72
N MET A 514 -0.17 -24.07 22.15
CA MET A 514 1.15 -24.65 22.33
C MET A 514 1.94 -23.90 23.41
N ILE A 515 2.25 -24.60 24.49
CA ILE A 515 3.16 -24.15 25.54
C ILE A 515 4.58 -24.19 24.99
N GLY A 516 5.36 -23.10 25.16
CA GLY A 516 6.69 -22.99 24.56
C GLY A 516 6.67 -22.57 23.09
N GLY A 517 5.54 -22.02 22.62
CA GLY A 517 5.44 -21.29 21.36
C GLY A 517 5.07 -22.14 20.14
N THR A 518 4.52 -21.49 19.13
CA THR A 518 4.14 -22.08 17.83
C THR A 518 5.15 -21.72 16.75
N THR A 519 5.05 -22.35 15.59
CA THR A 519 5.87 -22.03 14.41
C THR A 519 4.98 -21.63 13.23
N TYR A 520 5.54 -20.90 12.25
CA TYR A 520 4.80 -20.60 11.02
C TYR A 520 4.54 -21.84 10.15
N GLU A 521 5.31 -22.92 10.30
CA GLU A 521 5.05 -24.21 9.63
C GLU A 521 3.75 -24.86 10.14
N GLU A 522 3.54 -24.86 11.46
CA GLU A 522 2.30 -25.32 12.07
C GLU A 522 1.13 -24.40 11.72
N ALA A 523 1.36 -23.07 11.71
CA ALA A 523 0.35 -22.11 11.30
C ALA A 523 -0.10 -22.34 9.84
N ARG A 524 0.84 -22.63 8.94
CA ARG A 524 0.56 -23.05 7.56
C ARG A 524 -0.29 -24.32 7.53
N THR A 525 0.08 -25.32 8.33
CA THR A 525 -0.67 -26.58 8.41
C THR A 525 -2.12 -26.32 8.81
N VAL A 526 -2.35 -25.53 9.86
CA VAL A 526 -3.69 -25.12 10.32
C VAL A 526 -4.43 -24.30 9.27
N ALA A 527 -3.77 -23.38 8.59
CA ALA A 527 -4.36 -22.59 7.50
C ALA A 527 -4.83 -23.49 6.34
N LEU A 528 -4.02 -24.48 5.94
CA LEU A 528 -4.38 -25.45 4.91
C LEU A 528 -5.57 -26.32 5.34
N PHE A 529 -5.60 -26.79 6.59
CA PHE A 529 -6.77 -27.51 7.13
C PHE A 529 -8.04 -26.67 7.15
N ASN A 530 -7.95 -25.36 7.38
CA ASN A 530 -9.10 -24.44 7.33
C ASN A 530 -9.57 -24.12 5.90
N GLN A 531 -8.67 -24.10 4.91
CA GLN A 531 -9.00 -23.81 3.50
C GLN A 531 -9.53 -25.05 2.77
N ASP A 532 -8.82 -26.16 2.86
CA ASP A 532 -9.17 -27.44 2.24
C ASP A 532 -8.73 -28.62 3.12
N PRO A 533 -9.63 -29.15 3.98
CA PRO A 533 -9.35 -30.30 4.83
C PRO A 533 -8.95 -31.57 4.06
N ALA A 534 -9.39 -31.70 2.81
CA ALA A 534 -9.09 -32.86 1.96
C ALA A 534 -7.69 -32.74 1.33
N ALA A 535 -7.26 -31.53 0.96
CA ALA A 535 -5.89 -31.27 0.50
C ALA A 535 -4.86 -31.40 1.64
N ALA A 536 -5.18 -30.92 2.85
CA ALA A 536 -4.27 -31.01 4.00
C ALA A 536 -4.04 -32.48 4.47
N SER A 537 -5.05 -33.34 4.31
CA SER A 537 -5.03 -34.76 4.69
C SER A 537 -4.68 -35.74 3.56
N ASN A 538 -4.15 -35.26 2.43
CA ASN A 538 -3.79 -36.06 1.25
C ASN A 538 -4.91 -37.02 0.80
N GLY A 539 -6.15 -36.52 0.73
CA GLY A 539 -7.32 -37.29 0.28
C GLY A 539 -7.82 -38.37 1.24
N ALA A 540 -7.29 -38.44 2.46
CA ALA A 540 -7.67 -39.44 3.46
C ALA A 540 -8.87 -39.02 4.34
N ILE A 541 -9.47 -37.86 4.04
CA ILE A 541 -10.73 -37.38 4.60
C ILE A 541 -11.73 -37.27 3.43
N ALA A 542 -12.86 -37.98 3.51
CA ALA A 542 -13.86 -38.01 2.43
C ALA A 542 -14.48 -36.62 2.21
N SER A 543 -14.73 -36.21 0.97
CA SER A 543 -15.29 -34.90 0.59
C SER A 543 -16.60 -34.55 1.30
N ASN A 544 -17.39 -35.54 1.71
CA ASN A 544 -18.65 -35.35 2.45
C ASN A 544 -18.47 -35.07 3.96
N THR A 545 -17.23 -34.99 4.46
CA THR A 545 -16.94 -34.87 5.90
C THR A 545 -16.32 -33.53 6.34
N ALA A 546 -16.22 -32.55 5.43
CA ALA A 546 -15.36 -31.37 5.57
C ALA A 546 -16.08 -30.01 5.72
N GLY A 547 -17.41 -29.95 5.66
CA GLY A 547 -18.14 -28.69 5.81
C GLY A 547 -18.33 -28.29 7.28
N GLY A 548 -17.41 -27.50 7.86
CA GLY A 548 -17.72 -26.70 9.05
C GLY A 548 -16.75 -26.70 10.23
N THR A 549 -15.59 -27.38 10.16
CA THR A 549 -14.61 -27.31 11.25
C THR A 549 -13.72 -26.07 11.12
N ARG A 550 -13.53 -25.33 12.22
CA ARG A 550 -12.70 -24.12 12.30
C ARG A 550 -11.63 -24.33 13.36
N ILE A 551 -10.37 -24.17 12.95
CA ILE A 551 -9.20 -24.41 13.79
C ILE A 551 -8.49 -23.08 14.03
N LEU A 552 -8.19 -22.80 15.30
CA LEU A 552 -7.40 -21.65 15.72
C LEU A 552 -6.15 -22.14 16.44
N LEU A 553 -4.98 -21.69 16.01
CA LEU A 553 -3.70 -21.97 16.65
C LEU A 553 -3.25 -20.77 17.47
N GLY A 554 -2.68 -21.02 18.64
CA GLY A 554 -1.88 -20.03 19.32
C GLY A 554 -0.88 -20.65 20.28
N GLY A 555 -0.03 -19.80 20.83
CA GLY A 555 1.02 -20.20 21.77
C GLY A 555 1.57 -19.01 22.53
N SER A 556 2.50 -19.28 23.43
CA SER A 556 3.18 -18.24 24.22
C SER A 556 3.86 -17.19 23.32
N CYS A 557 4.60 -17.63 22.31
CA CYS A 557 5.21 -16.83 21.26
C CYS A 557 5.15 -17.57 19.90
N VAL A 558 5.65 -16.96 18.84
CA VAL A 558 5.93 -17.63 17.57
C VAL A 558 7.45 -17.73 17.43
N HIS A 559 7.96 -18.94 17.28
CA HIS A 559 9.37 -19.25 17.18
C HIS A 559 9.84 -19.37 15.74
N ASN A 560 11.01 -18.80 15.49
CA ASN A 560 12.00 -19.29 14.52
C ASN A 560 13.06 -20.14 15.24
N SER A 561 14.00 -20.73 14.50
CA SER A 561 15.05 -21.57 15.08
C SER A 561 15.89 -20.83 16.13
N SER A 562 16.19 -19.54 15.88
CA SER A 562 17.00 -18.70 16.77
C SER A 562 16.37 -18.45 18.13
N SER A 563 15.11 -18.02 18.14
CA SER A 563 14.34 -17.77 19.36
C SER A 563 14.04 -19.06 20.13
N TYR A 564 13.88 -20.20 19.44
CA TYR A 564 13.68 -21.48 20.09
C TYR A 564 14.94 -21.95 20.84
N ILE A 565 16.11 -21.86 20.20
CA ILE A 565 17.39 -22.19 20.85
C ILE A 565 17.71 -21.20 21.97
N GLU A 566 17.38 -19.91 21.83
CA GLU A 566 17.53 -18.94 22.93
C GLU A 566 16.63 -19.28 24.11
N MET A 567 15.39 -19.72 23.88
CA MET A 567 14.53 -20.23 24.95
C MET A 567 15.18 -21.42 25.67
N LEU A 568 15.77 -22.37 24.94
CA LEU A 568 16.49 -23.49 25.55
C LEU A 568 17.70 -22.99 26.35
N ARG A 569 18.48 -22.06 25.80
CA ARG A 569 19.63 -21.46 26.48
C ARG A 569 19.23 -20.76 27.78
N ALA A 570 18.11 -20.02 27.77
CA ALA A 570 17.56 -19.37 28.94
C ALA A 570 17.08 -20.40 29.99
N ALA A 571 16.36 -21.44 29.57
CA ALA A 571 15.92 -22.52 30.45
C ALA A 571 17.11 -23.27 31.07
N GLY A 572 18.19 -23.47 30.32
CA GLY A 572 19.40 -24.11 30.82
C GLY A 572 20.05 -23.37 31.99
N LYS A 573 19.90 -22.04 32.08
CA LYS A 573 20.45 -21.25 33.21
C LYS A 573 19.70 -21.45 34.51
N SER A 574 18.39 -21.75 34.46
CA SER A 574 17.58 -21.99 35.66
C SER A 574 17.62 -23.44 36.14
N PHE A 575 18.03 -24.36 35.26
CA PHE A 575 18.10 -25.79 35.57
C PHE A 575 19.42 -26.19 36.26
N PRO A 576 19.42 -27.32 37.00
CA PRO A 576 20.65 -27.85 37.61
C PRO A 576 21.73 -28.14 36.56
N ALA A 577 23.00 -27.99 36.94
CA ALA A 577 24.14 -28.24 36.05
C ALA A 577 24.18 -29.66 35.46
N SER A 578 23.56 -30.64 36.13
CA SER A 578 23.42 -32.02 35.66
C SER A 578 22.61 -32.14 34.36
N VAL A 579 21.80 -31.14 33.99
CA VAL A 579 21.03 -31.15 32.74
C VAL A 579 21.94 -30.91 31.51
N PHE A 580 23.15 -30.39 31.71
CA PHE A 580 24.16 -30.27 30.64
C PHE A 580 25.09 -31.48 30.54
N GLU A 581 24.94 -32.47 31.43
CA GLU A 581 25.70 -33.69 31.38
C GLU A 581 25.11 -34.65 30.33
N PRO A 582 25.95 -35.49 29.70
CA PRO A 582 25.48 -36.55 28.82
C PRO A 582 24.45 -37.42 29.57
N PRO A 583 23.31 -37.79 28.96
CA PRO A 583 22.35 -38.70 29.57
C PRO A 583 23.07 -39.97 30.08
N PRO A 584 22.65 -40.56 31.22
CA PRO A 584 23.40 -41.59 31.94
C PRO A 584 23.77 -42.84 31.10
N GLU A 585 23.14 -43.05 29.94
CA GLU A 585 23.45 -44.12 28.99
C GLU A 585 24.62 -43.81 28.01
N SER A 586 25.23 -42.62 28.06
CA SER A 586 26.20 -42.13 27.05
C SER A 586 27.64 -41.89 27.56
N ALA A 587 27.95 -42.27 28.80
CA ALA A 587 29.27 -42.07 29.38
C ALA A 587 30.28 -43.17 28.96
N SER A 588 31.05 -42.93 27.89
CA SER A 588 32.44 -43.41 27.85
C SER A 588 33.35 -42.54 26.97
N ASN A 589 34.31 -41.88 27.64
CA ASN A 589 35.58 -41.31 27.15
C ASN A 589 35.55 -40.19 26.10
N ALA A 590 35.63 -38.93 26.55
CA ALA A 590 36.07 -37.80 25.71
C ALA A 590 37.19 -37.01 26.42
N PRO A 591 38.40 -36.88 25.83
CA PRO A 591 39.49 -36.07 26.39
C PRO A 591 39.44 -34.61 25.89
N ALA A 592 40.05 -33.71 26.67
CA ALA A 592 40.13 -32.27 26.41
C ALA A 592 41.09 -31.92 25.25
N LEU A 593 40.67 -31.01 24.36
CA LEU A 593 41.41 -30.56 23.17
C LEU A 593 41.98 -29.15 23.32
N ASN A 594 43.24 -28.98 22.91
CA ASN A 594 44.00 -27.72 22.92
C ASN A 594 44.91 -27.62 21.67
N LEU A 595 45.11 -26.37 21.19
CA LEU A 595 46.08 -25.80 20.20
C LEU A 595 45.77 -25.63 18.67
N GLN A 596 45.66 -24.33 18.29
CA GLN A 596 46.32 -23.46 17.26
C GLN A 596 46.62 -23.90 15.79
N LEU A 597 46.23 -23.02 14.84
CA LEU A 597 46.46 -23.07 13.37
C LEU A 597 47.40 -21.95 12.83
N GLY A 598 48.06 -22.21 11.70
CA GLY A 598 48.82 -21.23 10.88
C GLY A 598 48.35 -21.14 9.41
N SER A 599 48.76 -20.08 8.68
CA SER A 599 48.23 -19.60 7.38
C SER A 599 49.16 -19.82 6.16
N VAL A 600 48.62 -19.71 4.94
CA VAL A 600 49.33 -19.83 3.63
C VAL A 600 48.98 -18.65 2.68
N ASN A 601 49.97 -18.17 1.91
CA ASN A 601 49.93 -17.05 0.94
C ASN A 601 49.68 -17.49 -0.52
N THR A 602 49.19 -16.55 -1.34
CA THR A 602 48.97 -16.64 -2.80
C THR A 602 50.04 -15.89 -3.63
N THR A 603 50.22 -16.25 -4.91
CA THR A 603 51.15 -15.60 -5.88
C THR A 603 50.45 -15.16 -7.17
N ASP A 604 50.87 -14.02 -7.73
CA ASP A 604 50.35 -13.32 -8.93
C ASP A 604 50.95 -13.78 -10.28
N ASP A 605 50.18 -13.62 -11.38
CA ASP A 605 50.51 -14.00 -12.77
C ASP A 605 50.96 -12.81 -13.66
N VAL A 606 51.87 -13.08 -14.62
CA VAL A 606 52.50 -12.12 -15.55
C VAL A 606 51.94 -12.20 -16.98
N LYS A 607 51.64 -11.05 -17.61
CA LYS A 607 51.13 -10.91 -19.00
C LYS A 607 52.25 -10.73 -20.06
N VAL A 608 52.09 -11.35 -21.24
CA VAL A 608 53.02 -11.26 -22.40
C VAL A 608 52.33 -10.55 -23.59
N LYS A 609 53.09 -9.78 -24.39
CA LYS A 609 52.60 -8.94 -25.52
C LYS A 609 52.75 -9.63 -26.90
N THR A 610 51.78 -9.45 -27.80
CA THR A 610 51.72 -10.03 -29.17
C THR A 610 51.53 -8.97 -30.26
N LYS A 611 51.92 -9.26 -31.52
CA LYS A 611 51.84 -8.34 -32.68
C LYS A 611 50.43 -8.16 -33.26
N THR A 612 49.54 -9.15 -33.10
CA THR A 612 48.11 -9.06 -33.48
C THR A 612 47.36 -8.03 -32.65
N GLY A 613 47.73 -7.89 -31.37
CA GLY A 613 47.16 -6.86 -30.49
C GLY A 613 47.40 -5.42 -30.96
N ALA A 614 48.46 -5.17 -31.75
CA ALA A 614 48.75 -3.82 -32.28
C ALA A 614 47.77 -3.38 -33.38
N LEU A 615 47.42 -4.28 -34.31
CA LEU A 615 46.42 -4.00 -35.36
C LEU A 615 45.02 -3.81 -34.78
N LEU A 616 44.68 -4.63 -33.79
CA LEU A 616 43.39 -4.59 -33.10
C LEU A 616 43.24 -3.30 -32.27
N SER A 617 44.34 -2.78 -31.73
CA SER A 617 44.38 -1.49 -31.04
C SER A 617 44.11 -0.30 -31.97
N ILE A 618 44.56 -0.34 -33.24
CA ILE A 618 44.29 0.72 -34.22
C ILE A 618 42.81 0.74 -34.61
N PHE A 619 42.21 -0.44 -34.82
CA PHE A 619 40.79 -0.56 -35.12
C PHE A 619 39.93 -0.08 -33.93
N ALA A 620 40.27 -0.50 -32.71
CA ALA A 620 39.64 -0.04 -31.48
C ALA A 620 39.70 1.50 -31.34
N ALA A 621 40.86 2.11 -31.63
CA ALA A 621 41.02 3.56 -31.59
C ALA A 621 40.10 4.30 -32.58
N SER A 622 39.89 3.75 -33.78
CA SER A 622 39.00 4.36 -34.79
C SER A 622 37.52 4.35 -34.36
N ILE A 623 37.05 3.28 -33.71
CA ILE A 623 35.68 3.15 -33.20
C ILE A 623 35.48 4.10 -32.01
N ILE A 624 36.45 4.17 -31.11
CA ILE A 624 36.45 5.11 -29.98
C ILE A 624 36.28 6.54 -30.50
N MET A 625 37.01 6.93 -31.56
CA MET A 625 36.92 8.26 -32.16
C MET A 625 35.52 8.54 -32.75
N ALA A 626 34.89 7.57 -33.43
CA ALA A 626 33.56 7.77 -34.01
C ALA A 626 32.46 7.93 -32.95
N PHE A 627 32.46 7.09 -31.91
CA PHE A 627 31.46 7.16 -30.84
C PHE A 627 31.64 8.38 -29.94
N THR A 628 32.87 8.81 -29.69
CA THR A 628 33.11 10.07 -28.96
C THR A 628 32.65 11.31 -29.74
N LEU A 629 32.76 11.30 -31.07
CA LEU A 629 32.17 12.34 -31.94
C LEU A 629 30.64 12.36 -31.87
N MET A 630 30.00 11.19 -31.88
CA MET A 630 28.54 11.08 -31.75
C MET A 630 28.07 11.58 -30.37
N GLU A 631 28.76 11.19 -29.30
CA GLU A 631 28.48 11.66 -27.94
C GLU A 631 28.67 13.17 -27.79
N PHE A 632 29.63 13.77 -28.52
CA PHE A 632 29.83 15.21 -28.53
C PHE A 632 28.65 15.97 -29.16
N PHE A 633 28.07 15.44 -30.25
CA PHE A 633 26.86 16.03 -30.84
C PHE A 633 25.65 15.88 -29.91
N ASP A 634 25.51 14.75 -29.23
CA ASP A 634 24.44 14.53 -28.26
C ASP A 634 24.53 15.48 -27.05
N TYR A 635 25.75 15.67 -26.52
CA TYR A 635 26.04 16.63 -25.46
C TYR A 635 25.66 18.09 -25.82
N ARG A 636 25.70 18.45 -27.12
CA ARG A 636 25.31 19.79 -27.59
C ARG A 636 23.81 19.94 -27.82
N ARG A 637 23.04 18.86 -27.81
CA ARG A 637 21.59 18.90 -28.00
C ARG A 637 20.87 19.36 -26.72
N VAL A 638 19.83 20.16 -26.89
CA VAL A 638 18.95 20.59 -25.80
C VAL A 638 17.76 19.64 -25.77
N TYR A 639 17.48 19.10 -24.59
CA TYR A 639 16.37 18.20 -24.33
C TYR A 639 15.33 18.91 -23.46
N ILE A 640 14.05 18.57 -23.66
CA ILE A 640 12.95 19.09 -22.84
C ILE A 640 12.44 17.93 -22.00
N ASP A 641 12.63 18.02 -20.68
CA ASP A 641 12.07 17.06 -19.73
C ASP A 641 10.71 17.56 -19.25
N THR A 642 9.72 16.67 -19.23
CA THR A 642 8.35 17.00 -18.78
C THR A 642 8.10 16.31 -17.46
N SER A 643 8.10 17.10 -16.39
CA SER A 643 7.81 16.63 -15.05
C SER A 643 6.42 17.06 -14.59
N VAL A 644 5.80 16.26 -13.74
CA VAL A 644 4.46 16.52 -13.19
C VAL A 644 4.61 16.85 -11.71
N ASN A 645 4.27 18.08 -11.32
CA ASN A 645 4.36 18.58 -9.96
C ASN A 645 2.97 18.93 -9.40
N VAL A 646 2.86 19.07 -8.08
CA VAL A 646 1.65 19.57 -7.43
C VAL A 646 1.61 21.09 -7.51
N ASP A 647 0.51 21.63 -8.03
CA ASP A 647 0.31 23.06 -8.13
C ASP A 647 0.04 23.67 -6.75
N ARG A 648 0.97 24.48 -6.26
CA ARG A 648 0.86 25.18 -4.97
C ARG A 648 0.23 26.56 -5.07
N SER A 649 -0.06 27.04 -6.28
CA SER A 649 -0.58 28.40 -6.54
C SER A 649 -2.11 28.50 -6.40
N ARG A 650 -2.69 27.82 -5.40
CA ARG A 650 -4.13 27.93 -5.11
C ARG A 650 -4.44 29.31 -4.52
N GLY A 651 -5.38 30.03 -5.14
CA GLY A 651 -5.80 31.38 -4.70
C GLY A 651 -5.29 32.54 -5.55
N GLU A 652 -4.47 32.27 -6.59
CA GLU A 652 -4.11 33.30 -7.58
C GLU A 652 -5.26 33.61 -8.55
N LYS A 653 -5.17 34.72 -9.29
CA LYS A 653 -6.10 35.04 -10.38
C LYS A 653 -5.54 34.53 -11.70
N MET A 654 -6.44 34.27 -12.66
CA MET A 654 -6.09 33.87 -14.01
C MET A 654 -6.89 34.66 -15.03
N THR A 655 -6.36 34.78 -16.25
CA THR A 655 -7.03 35.52 -17.32
C THR A 655 -7.57 34.58 -18.37
N VAL A 656 -8.87 34.68 -18.67
CA VAL A 656 -9.55 33.97 -19.75
C VAL A 656 -9.69 34.91 -20.93
N ARG A 657 -9.03 34.59 -22.04
CA ARG A 657 -9.18 35.29 -23.31
C ARG A 657 -10.21 34.54 -24.15
N MET A 658 -11.25 35.23 -24.59
CA MET A 658 -12.34 34.63 -25.36
C MET A 658 -12.78 35.50 -26.53
N ASN A 659 -13.19 34.85 -27.62
CA ASN A 659 -13.81 35.45 -28.79
C ASN A 659 -14.90 34.48 -29.31
N VAL A 660 -16.16 34.81 -29.05
CA VAL A 660 -17.33 33.97 -29.35
C VAL A 660 -18.37 34.79 -30.11
N THR A 661 -18.88 34.25 -31.22
CA THR A 661 -19.90 34.89 -32.05
C THR A 661 -21.23 34.16 -31.91
N PHE A 662 -22.31 34.91 -31.65
CA PHE A 662 -23.69 34.45 -31.61
C PHE A 662 -24.46 35.08 -32.78
N PRO A 663 -24.73 34.36 -33.88
CA PRO A 663 -25.31 34.96 -35.09
C PRO A 663 -26.77 35.42 -34.96
N ARG A 664 -27.56 34.80 -34.06
CA ARG A 664 -29.00 35.08 -33.91
C ARG A 664 -29.38 35.61 -32.52
N VAL A 665 -28.40 36.09 -31.75
CA VAL A 665 -28.61 36.70 -30.43
C VAL A 665 -28.15 38.16 -30.45
N PRO A 666 -29.06 39.12 -30.22
CA PRO A 666 -28.71 40.53 -30.15
C PRO A 666 -27.79 40.87 -28.96
N CYS A 667 -26.84 41.79 -29.14
CA CYS A 667 -25.86 42.13 -28.11
C CYS A 667 -26.46 42.72 -26.81
N TYR A 668 -27.62 43.38 -26.88
CA TYR A 668 -28.29 43.93 -25.70
C TYR A 668 -28.90 42.83 -24.81
N LEU A 669 -29.19 41.66 -25.40
CA LEU A 669 -29.87 40.55 -24.73
C LEU A 669 -28.88 39.54 -24.14
N LEU A 670 -27.66 39.50 -24.66
CA LEU A 670 -26.61 38.61 -24.18
C LEU A 670 -25.93 39.16 -22.92
N SER A 671 -26.08 38.49 -21.78
CA SER A 671 -25.30 38.75 -20.56
C SER A 671 -24.10 37.80 -20.47
N ILE A 672 -23.05 38.22 -19.75
CA ILE A 672 -21.88 37.39 -19.46
C ILE A 672 -21.68 37.45 -17.95
N ASP A 673 -21.92 36.31 -17.30
CA ASP A 673 -21.87 36.18 -15.86
C ASP A 673 -20.81 35.15 -15.48
N VAL A 674 -20.09 35.43 -14.40
CA VAL A 674 -19.06 34.55 -13.83
C VAL A 674 -19.43 34.24 -12.41
N MET A 675 -19.41 32.95 -12.06
CA MET A 675 -19.65 32.47 -10.72
C MET A 675 -18.55 31.48 -10.33
N ASP A 676 -17.97 31.64 -9.16
CA ASP A 676 -17.02 30.68 -8.61
C ASP A 676 -17.55 29.98 -7.36
N ILE A 677 -16.86 28.90 -6.93
CA ILE A 677 -17.23 28.15 -5.73
C ILE A 677 -17.03 28.93 -4.43
N SER A 678 -16.29 30.05 -4.45
CA SER A 678 -16.13 30.92 -3.28
C SER A 678 -17.35 31.83 -3.07
N GLY A 679 -18.30 31.81 -4.02
CA GLY A 679 -19.50 32.65 -4.00
C GLY A 679 -19.28 34.03 -4.60
N GLU A 680 -18.09 34.33 -5.15
CA GLU A 680 -17.86 35.56 -5.89
C GLU A 680 -18.62 35.49 -7.21
N THR A 681 -19.49 36.48 -7.45
CA THR A 681 -20.25 36.60 -8.69
C THR A 681 -19.95 37.93 -9.37
N GLN A 682 -19.45 37.88 -10.60
CA GLN A 682 -19.31 39.06 -11.45
C GLN A 682 -20.40 39.00 -12.51
N ARG A 683 -21.40 39.89 -12.40
CA ARG A 683 -22.57 39.93 -13.29
C ARG A 683 -22.39 40.98 -14.38
N ASP A 684 -22.84 40.67 -15.60
CA ASP A 684 -22.74 41.49 -16.81
C ASP A 684 -21.37 42.19 -16.93
N VAL A 685 -20.30 41.40 -17.04
CA VAL A 685 -18.92 41.91 -17.07
C VAL A 685 -18.69 42.84 -18.27
N LYS A 686 -18.62 44.15 -18.01
CA LYS A 686 -18.38 45.20 -19.02
C LYS A 686 -16.90 45.60 -19.13
N ALA A 687 -16.11 45.43 -18.07
CA ALA A 687 -14.70 45.79 -18.07
C ALA A 687 -13.87 44.78 -18.89
N ASN A 688 -13.11 45.25 -19.87
CA ASN A 688 -12.23 44.46 -20.76
C ASN A 688 -12.92 43.44 -21.70
N MET A 689 -14.25 43.54 -21.85
CA MET A 689 -15.06 42.76 -22.78
C MET A 689 -15.76 43.69 -23.78
N VAL A 690 -15.69 43.39 -25.07
CA VAL A 690 -16.30 44.19 -26.15
C VAL A 690 -17.37 43.36 -26.85
N LYS A 691 -18.61 43.86 -26.83
CA LYS A 691 -19.73 43.34 -27.60
C LYS A 691 -19.85 44.13 -28.91
N THR A 692 -19.74 43.46 -30.06
CA THR A 692 -19.82 44.05 -31.39
C THR A 692 -21.07 43.55 -32.09
N ARG A 693 -21.93 44.47 -32.54
CA ARG A 693 -23.17 44.14 -33.27
C ARG A 693 -22.87 43.62 -34.67
N LEU A 694 -23.59 42.58 -35.07
CA LEU A 694 -23.47 41.92 -36.36
C LEU A 694 -24.79 41.98 -37.12
N ASP A 695 -24.71 42.17 -38.44
CA ASP A 695 -25.87 42.03 -39.32
C ASP A 695 -26.32 40.55 -39.45
N SER A 696 -27.47 40.33 -40.10
CA SER A 696 -28.01 38.98 -40.36
C SER A 696 -27.10 38.08 -41.21
N ASN A 697 -26.07 38.65 -41.84
CA ASN A 697 -25.07 37.95 -42.66
C ASN A 697 -23.75 37.73 -41.90
N GLY A 698 -23.66 38.13 -40.63
CA GLY A 698 -22.47 37.99 -39.77
C GLY A 698 -21.40 39.08 -39.95
N ASN A 699 -21.67 40.15 -40.71
CA ASN A 699 -20.74 41.26 -40.87
C ASN A 699 -20.89 42.29 -39.75
N ARG A 700 -19.78 42.93 -39.38
CA ARG A 700 -19.75 43.98 -38.35
C ARG A 700 -20.41 45.26 -38.85
N ILE A 701 -21.37 45.78 -38.08
CA ILE A 701 -22.02 47.07 -38.35
C ILE A 701 -21.06 48.20 -37.94
N LYS A 702 -20.68 49.08 -38.87
CA LYS A 702 -19.73 50.18 -38.60
C LYS A 702 -20.38 51.26 -37.73
N GLY A 703 -19.69 51.68 -36.66
CA GLY A 703 -20.14 52.74 -35.73
C GLY A 703 -20.85 52.26 -34.45
N ALA A 704 -20.98 50.95 -34.24
CA ALA A 704 -21.78 50.39 -33.15
C ALA A 704 -20.94 49.62 -32.12
N LYS A 705 -20.06 50.31 -31.39
CA LYS A 705 -19.63 49.80 -30.07
C LYS A 705 -20.73 50.14 -29.07
N SER A 706 -21.09 49.20 -28.20
CA SER A 706 -22.12 49.41 -27.16
C SER A 706 -21.87 50.63 -26.24
N SER A 707 -20.68 51.23 -26.26
CA SER A 707 -20.32 52.45 -25.53
C SER A 707 -20.71 53.76 -26.22
N ASP A 708 -21.05 53.76 -27.52
CA ASP A 708 -21.34 54.99 -28.28
C ASP A 708 -22.78 55.49 -28.16
N MET A 709 -23.70 54.73 -27.53
CA MET A 709 -25.08 55.20 -27.29
C MET A 709 -25.16 56.35 -26.28
N ARG A 710 -24.13 56.59 -25.46
CA ARG A 710 -24.10 57.75 -24.54
C ARG A 710 -24.12 59.09 -25.29
N ASN A 711 -23.46 59.16 -26.45
CA ASN A 711 -23.29 60.42 -27.19
C ASN A 711 -24.58 60.94 -27.86
N GLU A 712 -25.59 60.08 -28.10
CA GLU A 712 -26.90 60.50 -28.62
C GLU A 712 -27.88 60.82 -27.48
N VAL A 713 -27.79 60.10 -26.35
CA VAL A 713 -28.62 60.36 -25.16
C VAL A 713 -28.20 61.65 -24.47
N ASP A 714 -26.90 61.93 -24.37
CA ASP A 714 -26.38 63.21 -23.86
C ASP A 714 -26.85 64.39 -24.73
N LYS A 715 -26.98 64.21 -26.06
CA LYS A 715 -27.55 65.23 -26.96
C LYS A 715 -29.05 65.46 -26.78
N MET A 716 -29.82 64.42 -26.47
CA MET A 716 -31.25 64.57 -26.15
C MET A 716 -31.46 65.17 -24.76
N GLN A 717 -30.55 64.90 -23.82
CA GLN A 717 -30.57 65.46 -22.46
C GLN A 717 -30.18 66.95 -22.44
N ASP A 718 -29.38 67.42 -23.40
CA ASP A 718 -29.16 68.87 -23.62
C ASP A 718 -30.42 69.60 -24.15
N GLU A 719 -31.36 68.89 -24.82
CA GLU A 719 -32.63 69.46 -25.31
C GLU A 719 -33.73 69.49 -24.21
N LEU A 720 -33.66 68.58 -23.23
CA LEU A 720 -34.51 68.51 -22.04
C LEU A 720 -33.79 69.21 -20.87
N GLY A 721 -33.88 70.54 -20.80
CA GLY A 721 -33.05 71.42 -19.95
C GLY A 721 -32.73 70.94 -18.51
N ALA A 722 -31.66 71.51 -17.93
CA ALA A 722 -30.95 71.06 -16.72
C ALA A 722 -31.77 70.79 -15.43
N ASP A 723 -33.05 71.17 -15.38
CA ASP A 723 -33.97 70.93 -14.25
C ASP A 723 -34.86 69.68 -14.45
N TYR A 724 -34.70 68.91 -15.53
CA TYR A 724 -35.45 67.68 -15.78
C TYR A 724 -34.98 66.53 -14.87
N CYS A 725 -35.89 66.06 -14.02
CA CYS A 725 -35.71 64.91 -13.13
C CYS A 725 -36.82 63.89 -13.39
N GLY A 726 -36.50 62.81 -14.12
CA GLY A 726 -37.44 61.76 -14.43
C GLY A 726 -37.76 60.88 -13.22
N SER A 727 -39.02 60.45 -13.09
CA SER A 727 -39.44 59.54 -12.01
C SER A 727 -38.85 58.14 -12.23
N CYS A 728 -38.35 57.53 -11.15
CA CYS A 728 -37.94 56.13 -11.15
C CYS A 728 -39.12 55.15 -10.93
N TYR A 729 -40.38 55.62 -10.97
CA TYR A 729 -41.62 54.81 -10.85
C TYR A 729 -41.62 53.80 -9.69
N GLY A 730 -41.06 54.20 -8.54
CA GLY A 730 -40.96 53.36 -7.36
C GLY A 730 -39.81 52.34 -7.38
N GLY A 731 -38.89 52.37 -8.33
CA GLY A 731 -37.60 51.67 -8.27
C GLY A 731 -36.67 52.23 -7.18
N ILE A 732 -35.52 51.59 -6.95
CA ILE A 732 -34.48 52.15 -6.07
C ILE A 732 -33.71 53.23 -6.85
N GLU A 733 -33.83 54.48 -6.39
CA GLU A 733 -33.23 55.65 -7.05
C GLU A 733 -31.69 55.57 -7.05
N PRO A 734 -31.02 55.99 -8.16
CA PRO A 734 -29.57 56.11 -8.21
C PRO A 734 -29.07 57.25 -7.30
N PRO A 735 -27.75 57.37 -7.04
CA PRO A 735 -27.20 58.43 -6.19
C PRO A 735 -27.53 59.87 -6.63
N SER A 736 -27.90 60.05 -7.90
CA SER A 736 -28.37 61.31 -8.49
C SER A 736 -29.85 61.65 -8.18
N GLY A 737 -30.61 60.73 -7.58
CA GLY A 737 -32.02 60.92 -7.18
C GLY A 737 -33.04 60.92 -8.33
N CYS A 738 -32.59 61.04 -9.58
CA CYS A 738 -33.44 61.11 -10.78
C CYS A 738 -33.11 59.96 -11.74
N CYS A 739 -34.13 59.39 -12.38
CA CYS A 739 -33.98 58.44 -13.48
C CYS A 739 -34.35 59.13 -14.79
N ASN A 740 -33.34 59.63 -15.49
CA ASN A 740 -33.54 60.45 -16.69
C ASN A 740 -33.56 59.62 -17.97
N THR A 741 -32.96 58.42 -17.94
CA THR A 741 -32.95 57.50 -19.09
C THR A 741 -33.79 56.26 -18.84
N CYS A 742 -34.27 55.64 -19.92
CA CYS A 742 -35.00 54.37 -19.86
C CYS A 742 -34.17 53.27 -19.15
N GLU A 743 -32.86 53.25 -19.38
CA GLU A 743 -31.94 52.28 -18.77
C GLU A 743 -31.73 52.53 -17.27
N GLU A 744 -31.78 53.78 -16.81
CA GLU A 744 -31.75 54.13 -15.38
C GLU A 744 -33.02 53.67 -14.66
N VAL A 745 -34.20 53.91 -15.23
CA VAL A 745 -35.48 53.42 -14.67
C VAL A 745 -35.46 51.89 -14.59
N ARG A 746 -34.99 51.22 -15.65
CA ARG A 746 -34.84 49.77 -15.68
C ARG A 746 -33.86 49.27 -14.62
N THR A 747 -32.73 49.95 -14.44
CA THR A 747 -31.73 49.60 -13.42
C THR A 747 -32.28 49.79 -12.01
N ALA A 748 -33.06 50.85 -11.78
CA ALA A 748 -33.76 51.09 -10.53
C ALA A 748 -34.77 50.00 -10.18
N TYR A 749 -35.50 49.48 -11.19
CA TYR A 749 -36.41 48.33 -11.03
C TYR A 749 -35.66 47.04 -10.70
N ILE A 750 -34.56 46.76 -11.42
CA ILE A 750 -33.72 45.58 -11.20
C ILE A 750 -33.10 45.59 -9.80
N ASN A 751 -32.59 46.73 -9.34
CA ASN A 751 -32.04 46.88 -7.99
C ASN A 751 -33.09 46.62 -6.90
N ARG A 752 -34.36 46.94 -7.18
CA ARG A 752 -35.50 46.65 -6.31
C ARG A 752 -36.00 45.20 -6.43
N GLY A 753 -35.50 44.44 -7.39
CA GLY A 753 -35.91 43.06 -7.68
C GLY A 753 -37.25 42.96 -8.42
N TRP A 754 -37.65 44.01 -9.15
CA TRP A 754 -38.85 44.04 -10.00
C TRP A 754 -38.50 43.73 -11.47
N SER A 755 -39.39 43.03 -12.17
CA SER A 755 -39.24 42.78 -13.62
C SER A 755 -39.74 43.96 -14.44
N PHE A 756 -39.08 44.24 -15.57
CA PHE A 756 -39.41 45.36 -16.44
C PHE A 756 -40.32 44.90 -17.59
N THR A 757 -41.62 44.79 -17.33
CA THR A 757 -42.57 44.12 -18.23
C THR A 757 -43.28 45.02 -19.24
N ASN A 758 -43.43 46.32 -18.96
CA ASN A 758 -44.15 47.25 -19.84
C ASN A 758 -43.34 48.53 -20.11
N PRO A 759 -42.42 48.51 -21.08
CA PRO A 759 -41.60 49.67 -21.46
C PRO A 759 -42.42 50.86 -21.98
N GLU A 760 -43.60 50.62 -22.57
CA GLU A 760 -44.44 51.67 -23.15
C GLU A 760 -45.16 52.53 -22.09
N ALA A 761 -45.24 52.04 -20.85
CA ALA A 761 -45.80 52.77 -19.71
C ALA A 761 -44.81 53.77 -19.07
N VAL A 762 -43.53 53.71 -19.47
CA VAL A 762 -42.45 54.56 -18.95
C VAL A 762 -42.14 55.65 -19.97
N GLU A 763 -42.26 56.91 -19.55
CA GLU A 763 -42.13 58.08 -20.44
C GLU A 763 -40.75 58.15 -21.09
N GLN A 764 -39.69 57.91 -20.33
CA GLN A 764 -38.31 57.91 -20.78
C GLN A 764 -38.05 56.84 -21.86
N CYS A 765 -38.70 55.68 -21.76
CA CYS A 765 -38.57 54.61 -22.75
C CYS A 765 -39.34 54.90 -24.04
N LYS A 766 -40.45 55.60 -23.94
CA LYS A 766 -41.28 56.02 -25.08
C LYS A 766 -40.62 57.16 -25.86
N SER A 767 -40.02 58.14 -25.17
CA SER A 767 -39.30 59.26 -25.80
C SER A 767 -38.01 58.82 -26.48
N GLU A 768 -37.29 57.84 -25.91
CA GLU A 768 -36.07 57.29 -26.49
C GLU A 768 -36.33 56.34 -27.69
N GLY A 769 -37.59 56.03 -28.00
CA GLY A 769 -37.95 55.04 -29.02
C GLY A 769 -37.43 53.65 -28.71
N TRP A 770 -37.38 53.28 -27.42
CA TRP A 770 -36.70 52.06 -26.95
C TRP A 770 -37.31 50.79 -27.56
N ALA A 771 -38.64 50.72 -27.65
CA ALA A 771 -39.35 49.56 -28.21
C ALA A 771 -39.06 49.36 -29.72
N ASP A 772 -39.00 50.45 -30.48
CA ASP A 772 -38.70 50.41 -31.91
C ASP A 772 -37.23 50.03 -32.17
N LYS A 773 -36.30 50.61 -31.40
CA LYS A 773 -34.87 50.26 -31.44
C LYS A 773 -34.60 48.80 -31.10
N LEU A 774 -35.41 48.20 -30.22
CA LEU A 774 -35.32 46.79 -29.84
C LEU A 774 -35.83 45.87 -30.96
N LYS A 775 -36.91 46.28 -31.61
CA LYS A 775 -37.52 45.56 -32.74
C LYS A 775 -36.62 45.58 -33.98
N ASP A 776 -35.93 46.68 -34.23
CA ASP A 776 -34.93 46.78 -35.31
C ASP A 776 -33.70 45.89 -35.07
N GLN A 777 -33.34 45.71 -33.79
CA GLN A 777 -32.21 44.85 -33.38
C GLN A 777 -32.57 43.36 -33.26
N SER A 778 -33.83 42.99 -33.49
CA SER A 778 -34.32 41.59 -33.35
C SER A 778 -33.66 40.60 -34.31
N ASN A 779 -33.21 41.05 -35.49
CA ASN A 779 -32.57 40.17 -36.50
C ASN A 779 -31.03 40.26 -36.50
N GLU A 780 -30.44 40.85 -35.47
CA GLU A 780 -28.99 41.05 -35.35
C GLU A 780 -28.30 39.93 -34.54
N GLY A 781 -27.00 39.78 -34.79
CA GLY A 781 -26.09 38.92 -34.02
C GLY A 781 -25.13 39.71 -33.13
N CYS A 782 -24.38 39.00 -32.29
CA CYS A 782 -23.40 39.58 -31.40
C CYS A 782 -22.07 38.83 -31.41
N ASN A 783 -20.96 39.54 -31.59
CA ASN A 783 -19.62 39.03 -31.30
C ASN A 783 -19.15 39.55 -29.94
N VAL A 784 -18.74 38.63 -29.07
CA VAL A 784 -18.20 38.89 -27.74
C VAL A 784 -16.71 38.57 -27.74
N ALA A 785 -15.87 39.60 -27.59
CA ALA A 785 -14.42 39.42 -27.57
C ALA A 785 -13.76 40.22 -26.44
N GLY A 786 -12.84 39.60 -25.71
CA GLY A 786 -12.12 40.29 -24.65
C GLY A 786 -11.34 39.38 -23.71
N ARG A 787 -10.92 39.94 -22.57
CA ARG A 787 -10.18 39.25 -21.52
C ARG A 787 -10.94 39.40 -20.20
N LEU A 788 -11.21 38.26 -19.57
CA LEU A 788 -11.92 38.15 -18.32
C LEU A 788 -10.96 37.69 -17.22
N ARG A 789 -10.92 38.37 -16.07
CA ARG A 789 -10.08 37.97 -14.94
C ARG A 789 -10.91 37.20 -13.93
N VAL A 790 -10.56 35.94 -13.71
CA VAL A 790 -11.28 35.02 -12.81
C VAL A 790 -10.35 34.48 -11.72
N ASN A 791 -10.92 34.05 -10.60
CA ASN A 791 -10.15 33.36 -9.57
C ASN A 791 -9.74 31.96 -10.07
N LYS A 792 -8.52 31.53 -9.74
CA LYS A 792 -8.02 30.18 -10.06
C LYS A 792 -8.59 29.14 -9.10
N VAL A 793 -9.91 29.00 -9.16
CA VAL A 793 -10.71 28.01 -8.43
C VAL A 793 -11.74 27.44 -9.39
N ILE A 794 -12.54 26.47 -8.94
CA ILE A 794 -13.63 25.93 -9.75
C ILE A 794 -14.65 27.04 -9.99
N GLY A 795 -15.06 27.21 -11.25
CA GLY A 795 -16.01 28.25 -11.62
C GLY A 795 -16.76 27.98 -12.92
N ASN A 796 -17.68 28.87 -13.23
CA ASN A 796 -18.52 28.82 -14.41
C ASN A 796 -18.61 30.21 -15.03
N ILE A 797 -18.35 30.29 -16.34
CA ILE A 797 -18.67 31.46 -17.16
C ILE A 797 -19.90 31.09 -17.98
N HIS A 798 -21.00 31.81 -17.83
CA HIS A 798 -22.20 31.56 -18.61
C HIS A 798 -22.66 32.79 -19.37
N MET A 799 -23.11 32.53 -20.59
CA MET A 799 -23.67 33.50 -21.50
C MET A 799 -25.13 33.15 -21.72
N SER A 800 -26.03 34.02 -21.26
CA SER A 800 -27.47 33.71 -21.16
C SER A 800 -28.34 34.87 -21.65
N PRO A 801 -29.62 34.62 -21.98
CA PRO A 801 -30.55 35.66 -22.40
C PRO A 801 -31.06 36.44 -21.19
N GLY A 802 -30.88 37.76 -21.19
CA GLY A 802 -31.34 38.66 -20.13
C GLY A 802 -30.29 38.90 -19.03
N ARG A 803 -30.52 39.92 -18.20
CA ARG A 803 -29.67 40.23 -17.04
C ARG A 803 -30.14 39.43 -15.82
N SER A 804 -29.21 38.82 -15.09
CA SER A 804 -29.51 38.00 -13.91
C SER A 804 -29.63 38.87 -12.64
N PHE A 805 -30.76 38.79 -11.94
CA PHE A 805 -30.95 39.44 -10.64
C PHE A 805 -31.45 38.44 -9.58
N GLN A 806 -31.16 38.71 -8.32
CA GLN A 806 -31.46 37.81 -7.21
C GLN A 806 -32.58 38.42 -6.38
N SER A 807 -33.73 37.74 -6.33
CA SER A 807 -34.87 38.13 -5.51
C SER A 807 -35.26 36.94 -4.63
N GLY A 808 -35.22 37.12 -3.30
CA GLY A 808 -35.60 36.07 -2.34
C GLY A 808 -34.78 34.78 -2.41
N GLY A 809 -33.47 34.86 -2.70
CA GLY A 809 -32.58 33.69 -2.71
C GLY A 809 -32.68 32.80 -3.96
N ARG A 810 -33.51 33.15 -4.95
CA ARG A 810 -33.56 32.51 -6.28
C ARG A 810 -33.02 33.46 -7.35
N ASN A 811 -32.27 32.91 -8.31
CA ASN A 811 -31.86 33.66 -9.51
C ASN A 811 -33.06 33.75 -10.45
N VAL A 812 -33.55 34.98 -10.67
CA VAL A 812 -34.65 35.27 -11.58
C VAL A 812 -34.03 35.91 -12.84
N TYR A 813 -34.34 35.33 -14.00
CA TYR A 813 -33.89 35.84 -15.29
C TYR A 813 -35.02 36.72 -15.85
N ASP A 814 -34.73 38.00 -16.07
CA ASP A 814 -35.66 38.91 -16.77
C ASP A 814 -35.60 38.62 -18.27
N LEU A 815 -36.35 37.60 -18.70
CA LEU A 815 -36.57 37.33 -20.11
C LEU A 815 -37.47 38.45 -20.64
N VAL A 816 -36.89 39.32 -21.46
CA VAL A 816 -37.59 40.46 -22.05
C VAL A 816 -38.87 39.95 -22.76
N PRO A 817 -40.05 40.60 -22.57
CA PRO A 817 -41.34 40.13 -23.09
C PRO A 817 -41.37 39.72 -24.56
N TYR A 818 -40.54 40.34 -25.41
CA TYR A 818 -40.48 40.07 -26.85
C TYR A 818 -40.01 38.66 -27.22
N LEU A 819 -39.35 37.92 -26.31
CA LEU A 819 -39.02 36.50 -26.53
C LEU A 819 -40.26 35.58 -26.52
N ARG A 820 -41.42 36.04 -26.05
CA ARG A 820 -42.65 35.23 -25.98
C ARG A 820 -43.43 35.16 -27.30
N ASP A 821 -43.36 36.19 -28.14
CA ASP A 821 -44.20 36.34 -29.33
C ASP A 821 -43.45 36.22 -30.68
N ASP A 822 -42.13 36.01 -30.67
CA ASP A 822 -41.26 36.10 -31.86
C ASP A 822 -41.11 34.81 -32.71
N GLY A 823 -41.93 33.79 -32.45
CA GLY A 823 -41.96 32.57 -33.27
C GLY A 823 -40.63 31.77 -33.32
N ASN A 824 -39.83 31.76 -32.25
CA ASN A 824 -38.55 31.03 -32.12
C ASN A 824 -37.42 31.48 -33.07
N ARG A 825 -37.37 32.75 -33.48
CA ARG A 825 -36.29 33.27 -34.36
C ARG A 825 -34.90 33.36 -33.71
N HIS A 826 -34.84 33.30 -32.37
CA HIS A 826 -33.60 33.36 -31.61
C HIS A 826 -33.15 31.97 -31.16
N ASP A 827 -31.90 31.62 -31.46
CA ASP A 827 -31.24 30.43 -30.95
C ASP A 827 -29.85 30.78 -30.40
N PHE A 828 -29.31 29.89 -29.56
CA PHE A 828 -27.98 30.05 -28.94
C PHE A 828 -26.86 29.40 -29.78
N SER A 829 -27.05 29.26 -31.10
CA SER A 829 -25.98 28.81 -31.98
C SER A 829 -24.81 29.79 -31.89
N HIS A 830 -23.59 29.25 -31.83
CA HIS A 830 -22.42 30.08 -31.65
C HIS A 830 -21.15 29.47 -32.26
N ILE A 831 -20.20 30.35 -32.56
CA ILE A 831 -18.89 30.02 -33.10
C ILE A 831 -17.83 30.49 -32.10
N ILE A 832 -17.04 29.55 -31.58
CA ILE A 832 -15.92 29.85 -30.69
C ILE A 832 -14.69 30.05 -31.58
N HIS A 833 -14.25 31.29 -31.74
CA HIS A 833 -13.06 31.61 -32.53
C HIS A 833 -11.77 31.40 -31.74
N GLU A 834 -11.76 31.82 -30.48
CA GLU A 834 -10.60 31.71 -29.59
C GLU A 834 -11.10 31.53 -28.15
N LEU A 835 -10.60 30.52 -27.43
CA LEU A 835 -10.79 30.39 -25.98
C LEU A 835 -9.51 29.91 -25.31
N ARG A 836 -8.92 30.74 -24.44
CA ARG A 836 -7.61 30.46 -23.84
C ARG A 836 -7.54 30.90 -22.39
N PHE A 837 -6.90 30.07 -21.58
CA PHE A 837 -6.51 30.42 -20.21
C PHE A 837 -5.06 30.88 -20.21
N GLN A 838 -4.79 31.99 -19.53
CA GLN A 838 -3.48 32.64 -19.42
C GLN A 838 -3.13 32.84 -17.94
N GLY A 839 -1.83 32.94 -17.63
CA GLY A 839 -1.38 33.28 -16.28
C GLY A 839 -1.73 34.73 -15.89
N ASP A 840 -1.68 35.07 -14.60
CA ASP A 840 -1.92 36.47 -14.14
C ASP A 840 -0.89 37.44 -14.75
N ASP A 841 0.34 36.97 -14.96
CA ASP A 841 1.46 37.71 -15.55
C ASP A 841 1.31 38.06 -17.05
N ASP A 842 0.40 37.38 -17.76
CA ASP A 842 0.22 37.51 -19.22
C ASP A 842 -0.67 38.70 -19.63
N TYR A 843 -1.07 39.53 -18.67
CA TYR A 843 -1.65 40.84 -18.98
C TYR A 843 -0.66 41.71 -19.77
N ASN A 844 0.65 41.54 -19.54
CA ASN A 844 1.69 42.20 -20.32
C ASN A 844 1.89 41.52 -21.68
N TYR A 845 1.69 42.28 -22.77
CA TYR A 845 1.81 41.82 -24.15
C TYR A 845 3.15 41.12 -24.45
N GLN A 846 4.27 41.56 -23.84
CA GLN A 846 5.58 40.96 -24.06
C GLN A 846 5.73 39.58 -23.42
N LYS A 847 5.16 39.37 -22.22
CA LYS A 847 5.21 38.07 -21.52
C LYS A 847 4.29 37.04 -22.19
N ALA A 848 3.10 37.47 -22.60
CA ALA A 848 2.16 36.63 -23.35
C ALA A 848 2.76 36.09 -24.66
N ARG A 849 3.53 36.92 -25.39
CA ARG A 849 4.21 36.51 -26.62
C ARG A 849 5.28 35.43 -26.38
N ALA A 850 5.99 35.49 -25.24
CA ALA A 850 6.98 34.48 -24.88
C ALA A 850 6.32 33.14 -24.52
N GLY A 851 5.17 33.16 -23.83
CA GLY A 851 4.37 31.96 -23.58
C GLY A 851 3.87 31.31 -24.87
N ASP A 852 3.38 32.10 -25.82
CA ASP A 852 2.92 31.62 -27.13
C ASP A 852 4.07 31.02 -27.97
N GLU A 853 5.26 31.60 -27.94
CA GLU A 853 6.41 31.07 -28.68
C GLU A 853 6.88 29.71 -28.14
N MET A 854 6.93 29.55 -26.81
CA MET A 854 7.30 28.27 -26.18
C MET A 854 6.29 27.17 -26.48
N ARG A 855 4.99 27.50 -26.52
CA ARG A 855 3.93 26.55 -26.90
C ARG A 855 4.07 26.08 -28.35
N LYS A 856 4.42 26.97 -29.27
CA LYS A 856 4.68 26.62 -30.68
C LYS A 856 5.86 25.69 -30.85
N ARG A 857 6.95 25.92 -30.09
CA ARG A 857 8.12 25.02 -30.09
C ARG A 857 7.78 23.59 -29.62
N MET A 858 6.74 23.46 -28.81
CA MET A 858 6.22 22.18 -28.28
C MET A 858 5.12 21.56 -29.17
N GLY A 859 4.76 22.18 -30.31
CA GLY A 859 3.70 21.69 -31.19
C GLY A 859 2.27 21.89 -30.66
N ILE A 860 2.07 22.75 -29.66
CA ILE A 860 0.77 23.00 -29.01
C ILE A 860 0.15 24.28 -29.61
N ASP A 861 -0.20 24.22 -30.90
CA ASP A 861 -0.57 25.42 -31.69
C ASP A 861 -2.04 25.85 -31.53
N ARG A 862 -2.96 24.94 -31.19
CA ARG A 862 -4.40 25.20 -31.10
C ARG A 862 -4.98 24.73 -29.77
N SER A 863 -5.81 25.56 -29.14
CA SER A 863 -6.59 25.12 -27.99
C SER A 863 -7.78 24.26 -28.45
N PRO A 864 -8.29 23.32 -27.63
CA PRO A 864 -9.29 22.34 -28.08
C PRO A 864 -10.63 22.90 -28.62
N LEU A 865 -11.03 24.10 -28.20
CA LEU A 865 -12.27 24.76 -28.67
C LEU A 865 -12.02 25.87 -29.70
N ASP A 866 -10.78 26.08 -30.14
CA ASP A 866 -10.47 27.10 -31.14
C ASP A 866 -11.08 26.67 -32.51
N GLY A 867 -12.07 27.42 -32.99
CA GLY A 867 -12.75 27.18 -34.27
C GLY A 867 -13.98 26.26 -34.21
N SER A 868 -14.45 25.87 -33.02
CA SER A 868 -15.63 25.00 -32.89
C SER A 868 -16.94 25.76 -33.13
N GLU A 869 -17.89 25.13 -33.83
CA GLU A 869 -19.21 25.69 -34.15
C GLU A 869 -20.31 24.79 -33.57
N ALA A 870 -21.26 25.38 -32.85
CA ALA A 870 -22.42 24.69 -32.27
C ALA A 870 -23.72 25.29 -32.86
N LYS A 871 -24.61 24.45 -33.40
CA LYS A 871 -25.84 24.86 -34.09
C LYS A 871 -27.07 24.22 -33.48
N THR A 872 -28.15 24.99 -33.37
CA THR A 872 -29.47 24.49 -32.96
C THR A 872 -30.56 25.37 -33.56
N ASP A 873 -31.70 24.77 -33.89
CA ASP A 873 -32.90 25.49 -34.38
C ASP A 873 -33.91 25.75 -33.24
N LYS A 874 -33.56 25.43 -31.99
CA LYS A 874 -34.44 25.54 -30.82
C LYS A 874 -34.00 26.68 -29.91
N ALA A 875 -34.96 27.54 -29.53
CA ALA A 875 -34.70 28.68 -28.65
C ALA A 875 -34.37 28.29 -27.19
N GLN A 876 -34.93 27.18 -26.71
CA GLN A 876 -34.72 26.67 -25.34
C GLN A 876 -33.67 25.55 -25.35
N TYR A 877 -32.43 25.90 -25.69
CA TYR A 877 -31.31 24.97 -25.80
C TYR A 877 -30.12 25.43 -24.96
N MET A 878 -29.44 24.47 -24.31
CA MET A 878 -28.32 24.72 -23.41
C MET A 878 -27.07 24.00 -23.89
N PHE A 879 -25.99 24.75 -24.12
CA PHE A 879 -24.67 24.24 -24.43
C PHE A 879 -23.79 24.30 -23.18
N GLN A 880 -23.19 23.18 -22.78
CA GLN A 880 -22.31 23.10 -21.61
C GLN A 880 -20.95 22.55 -22.01
N TYR A 881 -19.92 23.36 -21.84
CA TYR A 881 -18.53 22.97 -22.00
C TYR A 881 -17.91 22.77 -20.61
N PHE A 882 -17.38 21.59 -20.32
CA PHE A 882 -16.58 21.32 -19.13
C PHE A 882 -15.10 21.37 -19.51
N LEU A 883 -14.39 22.32 -18.90
CA LEU A 883 -13.02 22.68 -19.18
C LEU A 883 -12.15 22.26 -17.99
N LYS A 884 -11.25 21.29 -18.18
CA LYS A 884 -10.29 20.91 -17.14
C LYS A 884 -8.99 21.63 -17.41
N VAL A 885 -8.64 22.60 -16.58
CA VAL A 885 -7.50 23.51 -16.76
C VAL A 885 -6.29 22.99 -15.97
N VAL A 886 -5.14 22.89 -16.61
CA VAL A 886 -3.88 22.38 -16.05
C VAL A 886 -2.80 23.45 -16.15
N SER A 887 -2.16 23.76 -15.02
CA SER A 887 -1.03 24.68 -14.98
C SER A 887 0.15 24.12 -15.73
N THR A 888 0.79 24.92 -16.57
CA THR A 888 1.99 24.54 -17.31
C THR A 888 3.08 25.59 -17.09
N GLN A 889 4.28 25.16 -16.75
CA GLN A 889 5.44 26.00 -16.50
C GLN A 889 6.56 25.59 -17.45
N PHE A 890 7.11 26.56 -18.16
CA PHE A 890 8.32 26.40 -18.97
C PHE A 890 9.52 26.95 -18.22
N ARG A 891 10.58 26.14 -18.09
CA ARG A 891 11.87 26.57 -17.57
C ARG A 891 12.89 26.49 -18.70
N THR A 892 13.42 27.66 -19.06
CA THR A 892 14.47 27.77 -20.07
C THR A 892 15.85 27.50 -19.47
N LEU A 893 16.84 27.19 -20.32
CA LEU A 893 18.24 27.03 -19.89
C LEU A 893 18.81 28.26 -19.17
N ASP A 894 18.30 29.45 -19.48
CA ASP A 894 18.69 30.73 -18.87
C ASP A 894 18.06 30.95 -17.48
N GLY A 895 17.32 29.97 -16.96
CA GLY A 895 16.63 30.05 -15.67
C GLY A 895 15.35 30.89 -15.68
N LYS A 896 14.91 31.38 -16.85
CA LYS A 896 13.64 32.10 -16.97
C LYS A 896 12.48 31.13 -16.89
N VAL A 897 11.52 31.47 -16.01
CA VAL A 897 10.30 30.71 -15.76
C VAL A 897 9.11 31.41 -16.44
N ILE A 898 8.36 30.69 -17.25
CA ILE A 898 7.17 31.18 -17.95
C ILE A 898 5.98 30.32 -17.55
N ASN A 899 4.97 30.92 -16.93
CA ASN A 899 3.77 30.21 -16.49
C ASN A 899 2.66 30.41 -17.53
N THR A 900 2.03 29.33 -17.98
CA THR A 900 0.89 29.30 -18.90
C THR A 900 -0.13 28.27 -18.42
N GLN A 901 -1.29 28.21 -19.05
CA GLN A 901 -2.35 27.27 -18.73
C GLN A 901 -2.74 26.49 -19.99
N GLN A 902 -3.05 25.22 -19.83
CA GLN A 902 -3.63 24.36 -20.87
C GLN A 902 -4.97 23.84 -20.39
N TYR A 903 -5.85 23.42 -21.29
CA TYR A 903 -7.13 22.84 -20.88
C TYR A 903 -7.61 21.76 -21.85
N SER A 904 -8.41 20.82 -21.35
CA SER A 904 -9.29 19.97 -22.18
C SER A 904 -10.72 20.43 -22.10
N SER A 905 -11.47 20.21 -23.17
CA SER A 905 -12.91 20.43 -23.20
C SER A 905 -13.68 19.12 -23.42
N THR A 906 -14.78 18.95 -22.70
CA THR A 906 -15.88 18.07 -23.08
C THR A 906 -17.13 18.91 -23.28
N SER A 907 -17.94 18.62 -24.29
CA SER A 907 -19.17 19.34 -24.60
C SER A 907 -20.40 18.48 -24.35
N PHE A 908 -21.42 19.08 -23.75
CA PHE A 908 -22.73 18.49 -23.52
C PHE A 908 -23.79 19.46 -24.02
N GLU A 909 -24.81 18.91 -24.65
CA GLU A 909 -25.89 19.68 -25.24
C GLU A 909 -27.22 19.19 -24.66
N ARG A 910 -28.09 20.12 -24.30
CA ARG A 910 -29.37 19.79 -23.69
C ARG A 910 -30.49 20.63 -24.28
N ASP A 911 -31.49 19.94 -24.81
CA ASP A 911 -32.79 20.53 -25.13
C ASP A 911 -33.61 20.70 -23.85
N LEU A 912 -34.05 21.93 -23.56
CA LEU A 912 -34.85 22.24 -22.39
C LEU A 912 -36.37 22.15 -22.67
N THR A 913 -36.78 21.97 -23.93
CA THR A 913 -38.21 21.81 -24.30
C THR A 913 -38.75 20.42 -23.97
N GLN A 914 -37.91 19.40 -24.00
CA GLN A 914 -38.29 18.02 -23.71
C GLN A 914 -38.04 17.74 -22.22
N GLY A 915 -39.07 17.92 -21.40
CA GLY A 915 -39.07 17.44 -20.03
C GLY A 915 -38.88 15.92 -20.00
N GLY A 916 -37.72 15.45 -19.55
CA GLY A 916 -37.50 14.11 -19.01
C GLY A 916 -37.52 12.90 -19.96
N GLN A 917 -37.90 13.01 -21.23
CA GLN A 917 -37.92 11.84 -22.14
C GLN A 917 -37.52 12.21 -23.58
N GLY A 918 -36.26 11.99 -23.91
CA GLY A 918 -35.77 11.96 -25.29
C GLY A 918 -34.48 11.16 -25.36
N SER A 919 -34.45 10.05 -26.11
CA SER A 919 -33.21 9.36 -26.45
C SER A 919 -32.72 9.89 -27.80
N THR A 920 -31.40 10.12 -27.90
CA THR A 920 -30.76 10.39 -29.20
C THR A 920 -29.70 9.32 -29.43
N ALA A 921 -29.46 8.98 -30.71
CA ALA A 921 -28.74 7.81 -31.18
C ALA A 921 -27.20 7.80 -30.96
N GLN A 922 -26.66 8.61 -30.05
CA GLN A 922 -25.23 8.62 -29.72
C GLN A 922 -25.05 8.52 -28.21
N ASN A 923 -24.37 7.45 -27.78
CA ASN A 923 -24.07 7.05 -26.41
C ASN A 923 -23.35 8.14 -25.59
N VAL A 924 -24.08 9.16 -25.13
CA VAL A 924 -23.63 10.11 -24.12
C VAL A 924 -24.55 9.96 -22.91
N LEU A 925 -23.98 9.58 -21.76
CA LEU A 925 -24.71 9.42 -20.50
C LEU A 925 -25.24 10.79 -20.04
N ILE A 926 -26.55 10.93 -19.85
CA ILE A 926 -27.17 12.14 -19.27
C ILE A 926 -27.82 11.79 -17.93
N GLN A 927 -27.38 12.46 -16.85
CA GLN A 927 -28.06 12.44 -15.55
C GLN A 927 -28.95 13.70 -15.45
N HIS A 928 -30.28 13.52 -15.37
CA HIS A 928 -31.24 14.62 -15.48
C HIS A 928 -31.63 15.26 -14.13
N GLY A 929 -31.37 16.55 -13.97
CA GLY A 929 -32.00 17.45 -12.99
C GLY A 929 -33.00 18.41 -13.67
N VAL A 930 -34.10 18.75 -12.98
CA VAL A 930 -35.37 19.30 -13.53
C VAL A 930 -35.36 20.82 -13.81
N ALA A 931 -34.25 21.54 -13.65
CA ALA A 931 -34.19 22.99 -13.92
C ALA A 931 -32.93 23.39 -14.71
N GLY A 932 -33.09 24.20 -15.76
CA GLY A 932 -32.00 24.74 -16.58
C GLY A 932 -32.45 25.97 -17.38
N VAL A 933 -31.50 26.80 -17.80
CA VAL A 933 -31.73 28.06 -18.54
C VAL A 933 -31.01 27.95 -19.90
N PRO A 934 -31.61 28.41 -21.02
CA PRO A 934 -30.94 28.39 -22.31
C PRO A 934 -29.71 29.30 -22.31
N GLY A 935 -28.65 28.88 -22.99
CA GLY A 935 -27.38 29.62 -23.00
C GLY A 935 -26.16 28.76 -23.27
N ALA A 936 -24.99 29.39 -23.31
CA ALA A 936 -23.68 28.73 -23.41
C ALA A 936 -22.93 28.83 -22.08
N PHE A 937 -22.58 27.69 -21.49
CA PHE A 937 -21.98 27.57 -20.17
C PHE A 937 -20.59 26.94 -20.28
N PHE A 938 -19.56 27.65 -19.84
CA PHE A 938 -18.18 27.19 -19.76
C PHE A 938 -17.84 26.93 -18.29
N ASN A 939 -18.04 25.69 -17.85
CA ASN A 939 -17.63 25.22 -16.53
C ASN A 939 -16.13 24.93 -16.57
N PHE A 940 -15.33 25.54 -15.70
CA PHE A 940 -13.90 25.26 -15.63
C PHE A 940 -13.50 24.75 -14.24
N GLU A 941 -12.68 23.71 -14.23
CA GLU A 941 -12.11 23.08 -13.04
C GLU A 941 -10.59 23.15 -13.10
N ILE A 942 -9.97 23.61 -12.01
CA ILE A 942 -8.51 23.71 -11.91
C ILE A 942 -7.94 22.37 -11.42
N SER A 943 -7.08 21.76 -12.22
CA SER A 943 -6.35 20.56 -11.85
C SER A 943 -5.33 20.87 -10.75
N PRO A 944 -5.17 20.00 -9.72
CA PRO A 944 -4.14 20.16 -8.70
C PRO A 944 -2.70 19.91 -9.22
N ILE A 945 -2.56 19.73 -10.52
CA ILE A 945 -1.32 19.32 -11.18
C ILE A 945 -0.76 20.46 -12.01
N GLN A 946 0.56 20.59 -11.94
CA GLN A 946 1.38 21.51 -12.71
C GLN A 946 2.35 20.71 -13.57
N LEU A 947 2.25 20.86 -14.89
CA LEU A 947 3.25 20.37 -15.84
C LEU A 947 4.44 21.34 -15.83
N VAL A 948 5.65 20.81 -15.64
CA VAL A 948 6.88 21.61 -15.74
C VAL A 948 7.72 21.04 -16.87
N HIS A 949 7.79 21.78 -17.96
CA HIS A 949 8.68 21.51 -19.08
C HIS A 949 10.00 22.24 -18.82
N ALA A 950 11.05 21.50 -18.50
CA ALA A 950 12.37 22.05 -18.24
C ALA A 950 13.32 21.73 -19.38
N GLU A 951 13.88 22.76 -19.99
CA GLU A 951 15.02 22.60 -20.87
C GLU A 951 16.23 22.19 -20.03
N TYR A 952 16.87 21.08 -20.40
CA TYR A 952 18.12 20.66 -19.79
C TYR A 952 19.13 20.26 -20.86
N ARG A 953 20.38 20.32 -20.44
CA ARG A 953 21.53 19.87 -21.23
C ARG A 953 22.32 18.90 -20.39
N GLN A 954 22.86 17.85 -21.03
CA GLN A 954 23.73 16.90 -20.33
C GLN A 954 24.92 17.62 -19.67
N SER A 955 25.31 17.17 -18.50
CA SER A 955 26.45 17.75 -17.78
C SER A 955 27.76 17.37 -18.47
N PHE A 956 28.78 18.22 -18.33
CA PHE A 956 30.12 17.89 -18.83
C PHE A 956 30.69 16.61 -18.17
N ALA A 957 30.35 16.37 -16.90
CA ALA A 957 30.73 15.15 -16.19
C ALA A 957 30.13 13.90 -16.85
N HIS A 958 28.85 13.94 -17.24
CA HIS A 958 28.19 12.84 -17.95
C HIS A 958 28.90 12.50 -19.27
N PHE A 959 29.25 13.54 -20.04
CA PHE A 959 30.02 13.39 -21.28
C PHE A 959 31.38 12.70 -21.03
N VAL A 960 32.12 13.12 -19.98
CA VAL A 960 33.41 12.52 -19.62
C VAL A 960 33.25 11.06 -19.18
N THR A 961 32.28 10.76 -18.32
CA THR A 961 32.04 9.39 -17.85
C THR A 961 31.60 8.47 -18.99
N SER A 962 30.72 8.93 -19.88
CA SER A 962 30.29 8.20 -21.08
C SER A 962 31.46 7.93 -22.02
N THR A 963 32.31 8.95 -22.23
CA THR A 963 33.55 8.81 -23.00
C THR A 963 34.50 7.78 -22.39
N CYS A 964 34.71 7.78 -21.07
CA CYS A 964 35.52 6.77 -20.38
C CYS A 964 34.92 5.36 -20.50
N ALA A 965 33.60 5.23 -20.44
CA ALA A 965 32.90 3.95 -20.61
C ALA A 965 33.03 3.42 -22.05
N ILE A 966 32.91 4.28 -23.06
CA ILE A 966 33.14 3.93 -24.47
C ILE A 966 34.58 3.43 -24.65
N VAL A 967 35.58 4.12 -24.08
CA VAL A 967 36.98 3.72 -24.14
C VAL A 967 37.19 2.35 -23.45
N GLY A 968 36.71 2.19 -22.22
CA GLY A 968 36.84 0.95 -21.45
C GLY A 968 36.12 -0.24 -22.08
N GLY A 969 34.91 -0.03 -22.59
CA GLY A 969 34.10 -1.05 -23.25
C GLY A 969 34.74 -1.54 -24.55
N VAL A 970 35.17 -0.62 -25.42
CA VAL A 970 35.84 -0.97 -26.67
C VAL A 970 37.17 -1.69 -26.40
N LEU A 971 37.95 -1.26 -25.40
CA LEU A 971 39.20 -1.95 -25.02
C LEU A 971 38.97 -3.34 -24.43
N THR A 972 37.90 -3.56 -23.67
CA THR A 972 37.56 -4.87 -23.10
C THR A 972 37.12 -5.85 -24.20
N VAL A 973 36.28 -5.41 -25.12
CA VAL A 973 35.87 -6.21 -26.28
C VAL A 973 37.07 -6.50 -27.18
N ALA A 974 37.94 -5.52 -27.41
CA ALA A 974 39.20 -5.72 -28.12
C ALA A 974 40.09 -6.79 -27.45
N ALA A 975 40.21 -6.76 -26.12
CA ALA A 975 40.99 -7.75 -25.37
C ALA A 975 40.39 -9.18 -25.45
N LEU A 976 39.06 -9.30 -25.45
CA LEU A 976 38.38 -10.59 -25.65
C LEU A 976 38.61 -11.14 -27.05
N ILE A 977 38.52 -10.28 -28.07
CA ILE A 977 38.76 -10.67 -29.47
C ILE A 977 40.24 -11.06 -29.65
N ASP A 978 41.20 -10.32 -29.09
CA ASP A 978 42.63 -10.70 -29.12
C ASP A 978 42.87 -12.05 -28.41
N GLY A 979 42.19 -12.29 -27.28
CA GLY A 979 42.22 -13.58 -26.60
C GLY A 979 41.69 -14.73 -27.46
N MET A 980 40.56 -14.54 -28.15
CA MET A 980 40.01 -15.53 -29.07
C MET A 980 40.90 -15.75 -30.30
N LEU A 981 41.48 -14.69 -30.87
CA LEU A 981 42.42 -14.75 -32.00
C LEU A 981 43.72 -15.44 -31.61
N PHE A 982 44.21 -15.23 -30.38
CA PHE A 982 45.39 -15.91 -29.84
C PHE A 982 45.13 -17.41 -29.65
N VAL A 983 43.97 -17.79 -29.10
CA VAL A 983 43.56 -19.18 -28.91
C VAL A 983 43.37 -19.89 -30.26
N THR A 984 42.72 -19.25 -31.23
CA THR A 984 42.52 -19.81 -32.57
C THR A 984 43.83 -19.93 -33.35
N GLN A 985 44.74 -18.95 -33.29
CA GLN A 985 46.09 -19.09 -33.87
C GLN A 985 46.86 -20.28 -33.27
N ARG A 986 46.73 -20.51 -31.95
CA ARG A 986 47.38 -21.63 -31.27
C ARG A 986 46.75 -22.97 -31.65
N ALA A 987 45.42 -23.03 -31.79
CA ALA A 987 44.69 -24.20 -32.27
C ALA A 987 45.06 -24.58 -33.71
N PHE A 988 45.17 -23.60 -34.62
CA PHE A 988 45.60 -23.84 -36.01
C PHE A 988 47.07 -24.29 -36.10
N LYS A 989 47.97 -23.78 -35.24
CA LYS A 989 49.36 -24.27 -35.16
C LYS A 989 49.47 -25.70 -34.61
N HIS A 990 48.53 -26.13 -33.78
CA HIS A 990 48.51 -27.50 -33.23
C HIS A 990 47.90 -28.51 -34.21
N SER A 991 46.97 -28.08 -35.08
CA SER A 991 46.35 -28.95 -36.10
C SER A 991 47.27 -29.23 -37.30
N GLY A 992 48.32 -28.45 -37.52
CA GLY A 992 49.28 -28.63 -38.63
C GLY A 992 50.41 -29.62 -38.38
N ARG A 993 50.44 -30.33 -37.25
CA ARG A 993 51.57 -31.22 -36.88
C ARG A 993 51.19 -32.70 -36.71
N VAL A 994 49.96 -33.09 -37.08
CA VAL A 994 49.46 -34.47 -37.00
C VAL A 994 48.89 -34.91 -38.35
N GLN A 995 49.73 -34.94 -39.40
CA GLN A 995 49.58 -35.81 -40.56
C GLN A 995 50.85 -35.75 -41.41
N LEU A 996 51.22 -36.91 -41.98
CA LEU A 996 52.39 -37.20 -42.84
C LEU A 996 53.62 -37.78 -42.11
N ASN A 997 53.47 -39.03 -41.65
CA ASN A 997 54.51 -40.03 -41.88
C ASN A 997 53.83 -41.33 -42.30
N GLY A 998 53.78 -41.57 -43.62
CA GLY A 998 53.06 -42.70 -44.18
C GLY A 998 53.04 -42.70 -45.70
N SER A 999 54.10 -43.28 -46.27
CA SER A 999 54.11 -44.09 -47.50
C SER A 999 53.80 -43.48 -48.87
N SER A 1000 54.73 -43.83 -49.79
CA SER A 1000 54.55 -44.13 -51.22
C SER A 1000 54.68 -42.96 -52.20
N MET A 1001 55.80 -42.86 -52.94
CA MET A 1001 56.11 -43.54 -54.22
C MET A 1001 55.39 -42.90 -55.43
N TYR A 1002 56.21 -42.49 -56.40
CA TYR A 1002 55.92 -42.17 -57.81
C TYR A 1002 55.00 -40.98 -58.16
N GLY A 1003 55.63 -39.97 -58.79
CA GLY A 1003 55.40 -39.74 -60.22
C GLY A 1003 54.32 -38.73 -60.61
N GLY A 1004 54.76 -37.53 -60.97
CA GLY A 1004 54.56 -37.01 -62.32
C GLY A 1004 53.23 -36.33 -62.69
N SER A 1005 53.40 -35.08 -63.14
CA SER A 1005 52.67 -34.46 -64.26
C SER A 1005 51.34 -33.74 -63.97
N THR A 1006 51.45 -32.41 -63.91
CA THR A 1006 50.75 -31.43 -64.77
C THR A 1006 49.38 -31.80 -65.36
N LYS A 1007 48.34 -31.02 -65.06
CA LYS A 1007 47.84 -29.86 -65.84
C LYS A 1007 46.47 -29.40 -65.34
N ALA A 1008 46.24 -28.08 -65.47
CA ALA A 1008 45.01 -27.32 -65.77
C ALA A 1008 43.64 -27.95 -65.39
N ILE A 1009 42.72 -27.22 -64.76
CA ILE A 1009 42.15 -25.91 -65.15
C ILE A 1009 41.91 -25.05 -63.90
#